data_AF-A0A939TYK4-F1
#
_entry.id   AF-A0A939TYK4-F1
#
_cell.length_a   1.000
_cell.length_b   1.000
_cell.length_c   1.000
_cell.angle_alpha   90.00
_cell.angle_beta   90.00
_cell.angle_gamma   90.00
#
_symmetry.space_group_name_H-M   'P 1'
#
loop_
_entity.id
_entity.type
_entity.pdbx_description
1 polymer ?
#
loop_
_entity_poly.entity_id
_entity_poly.type
_entity_poly.pdbx_seq_one_letter_code
_entity_poly.pdbx_strand_id
1 'polypeptide(L)'
;MTARATGGSETIVRQTSDYMGQRSVTLLSDGGWIVNWMESVQSGDVDYDDIYMQRFGADGAAIGEAVQFNTTLGGEQFGTVVTALDDGGWVIAWTHYDGETDDYDVYQQRFDADGTAVGVESRVHTSTDGYQYDVSLTPLADGGWIATWFSNQGGFYQQRFAADGTASGLETRVGGSDPYGTKVATLADGGWVVIWTFSGEYGVRDIGQQRFAADGSMVGEEQSVGAYTFFEPSVTGLSDGGWVVMWRSNDEDGDVIYQQRFRADGSADGAEQRVNTTPVDDPTFAVTALADGGWVTVWNTERDDDLLIYQQRYDAAGNAVGTETLVNGETEGYQLAPAVTALPGGGWVVTWRTSDERGYGIHQRVFATDIDGTARADTLDGTAFDETIRGYGGNDILEGQGGNDIMLGGVGNDTYIVGSAGDQVQEMAAQGTDTVRASIWYTLGGSVENLVLTGSANLTGTGNSLANVIAGNSGNNTLFGLGGNDRIDGGAGDDRLDGGTGSDRMEGGSGNDTYYVDNSGDVVIEAANAGTDTVRSTISHTLATNVENLILSGSGNLNGNGNASANVLTGNSGNNFLKGLAGNDTLKGEAGNDQLTGGSGADKLYGGAGADRFIFTATSDSTVSSTSRDMIYDFSRADGDRIDLSTIDASTKTSGNQAFSFVGEKTYSGKAGELRYVNSGGDTYVYGDVNGDKVSDFAIRIDANIDLVKGDFIL
;
A
#
# COMPACT_ATOMS: atom_id res chain seq x y z
N MET A 1 -16.47 -11.80 19.58
CA MET A 1 -16.31 -10.44 19.05
C MET A 1 -16.98 -10.42 17.70
N THR A 2 -17.87 -9.47 17.45
CA THR A 2 -18.72 -9.45 16.25
C THR A 2 -18.07 -8.59 15.19
N ALA A 3 -17.34 -9.22 14.27
CA ALA A 3 -16.95 -8.57 13.02
C ALA A 3 -18.22 -8.19 12.24
N ARG A 4 -18.31 -6.93 11.83
CA ARG A 4 -19.38 -6.42 10.98
C ARG A 4 -18.73 -6.04 9.66
N ALA A 5 -19.09 -6.71 8.57
CA ALA A 5 -18.77 -6.20 7.26
C ALA A 5 -19.72 -5.01 6.99
N THR A 6 -19.23 -3.78 7.11
CA THR A 6 -19.97 -2.57 6.73
C THR A 6 -19.27 -1.92 5.56
N GLY A 7 -19.81 -2.11 4.36
CA GLY A 7 -19.18 -1.63 3.13
C GLY A 7 -18.50 -2.75 2.36
N GLY A 8 -18.39 -2.55 1.05
CA GLY A 8 -17.84 -3.51 0.11
C GLY A 8 -17.86 -2.91 -1.28
N SER A 9 -16.83 -3.15 -2.08
CA SER A 9 -16.71 -2.62 -3.45
C SER A 9 -17.52 -3.48 -4.42
N GLU A 10 -18.47 -2.86 -5.11
CA GLU A 10 -19.23 -3.52 -6.18
C GLU A 10 -18.47 -3.39 -7.50
N THR A 11 -18.35 -4.48 -8.25
CA THR A 11 -17.69 -4.52 -9.57
C THR A 11 -18.52 -5.32 -10.56
N ILE A 12 -18.59 -4.83 -11.80
CA ILE A 12 -19.18 -5.56 -12.92
C ILE A 12 -18.12 -6.55 -13.44
N VAL A 13 -18.43 -7.84 -13.40
CA VAL A 13 -17.59 -8.90 -13.95
C VAL A 13 -17.76 -8.97 -15.46
N ARG A 14 -19.01 -8.92 -15.94
CA ARG A 14 -19.37 -9.06 -17.36
C ARG A 14 -20.74 -8.42 -17.62
N GLN A 15 -20.91 -7.81 -18.79
CA GLN A 15 -22.21 -7.32 -19.28
C GLN A 15 -22.35 -7.65 -20.77
N THR A 16 -23.51 -8.18 -21.18
CA THR A 16 -23.80 -8.60 -22.56
C THR A 16 -25.29 -8.47 -22.89
N SER A 17 -25.64 -8.47 -24.17
CA SER A 17 -27.03 -8.58 -24.62
C SER A 17 -27.55 -10.01 -24.58
N ASP A 18 -26.64 -10.98 -24.57
CA ASP A 18 -26.97 -12.40 -24.62
C ASP A 18 -27.43 -12.90 -23.25
N TYR A 19 -28.27 -13.94 -23.22
CA TYR A 19 -28.79 -14.45 -21.96
C TYR A 19 -27.65 -14.99 -21.09
N MET A 20 -27.67 -14.63 -19.80
CA MET A 20 -26.74 -15.16 -18.80
C MET A 20 -27.45 -16.03 -17.76
N GLY A 21 -26.97 -17.26 -17.65
CA GLY A 21 -27.57 -18.33 -16.87
C GLY A 21 -26.98 -18.55 -15.48
N GLN A 22 -26.89 -19.83 -15.08
CA GLN A 22 -26.32 -20.27 -13.79
C GLN A 22 -24.89 -19.77 -13.60
N ARG A 23 -24.51 -19.56 -12.34
CA ARG A 23 -23.19 -19.07 -11.95
C ARG A 23 -22.77 -19.64 -10.61
N SER A 24 -21.46 -19.73 -10.39
CA SER A 24 -20.90 -19.98 -9.07
C SER A 24 -19.70 -19.08 -8.83
N VAL A 25 -19.34 -18.95 -7.55
CA VAL A 25 -18.12 -18.29 -7.12
C VAL A 25 -17.37 -19.23 -6.21
N THR A 26 -16.08 -19.41 -6.48
CA THR A 26 -15.25 -20.37 -5.77
C THR A 26 -13.93 -19.72 -5.37
N LEU A 27 -13.66 -19.69 -4.06
CA LEU A 27 -12.38 -19.28 -3.50
C LEU A 27 -11.26 -20.22 -3.97
N LEU A 28 -10.12 -19.65 -4.35
CA LEU A 28 -8.88 -20.36 -4.64
C LEU A 28 -7.91 -20.30 -3.44
N SER A 29 -6.95 -21.22 -3.40
CA SER A 29 -5.98 -21.32 -2.29
C SER A 29 -5.02 -20.13 -2.19
N ASP A 30 -4.89 -19.33 -3.25
CA ASP A 30 -4.06 -18.13 -3.30
C ASP A 30 -4.79 -16.87 -2.76
N GLY A 31 -6.03 -17.03 -2.30
CA GLY A 31 -6.88 -15.94 -1.81
C GLY A 31 -7.68 -15.21 -2.90
N GLY A 32 -7.42 -15.50 -4.17
CA GLY A 32 -8.27 -15.08 -5.28
C GLY A 32 -9.53 -15.94 -5.41
N TRP A 33 -10.37 -15.66 -6.41
CA TRP A 33 -11.57 -16.46 -6.68
C TRP A 33 -11.88 -16.54 -8.16
N ILE A 34 -12.68 -17.55 -8.52
CA ILE A 34 -13.23 -17.73 -9.86
C ILE A 34 -14.71 -17.42 -9.81
N VAL A 35 -15.18 -16.63 -10.79
CA VAL A 35 -16.60 -16.49 -11.11
C VAL A 35 -16.83 -17.17 -12.44
N ASN A 36 -17.75 -18.14 -12.50
CA ASN A 36 -18.16 -18.77 -13.75
C ASN A 36 -19.63 -18.50 -14.04
N TRP A 37 -20.00 -18.45 -15.32
CA TRP A 37 -21.37 -18.26 -15.78
C TRP A 37 -21.62 -19.00 -17.09
N MET A 38 -22.89 -19.11 -17.45
CA MET A 38 -23.32 -19.56 -18.78
C MET A 38 -23.73 -18.36 -19.59
N GLU A 39 -23.27 -18.26 -20.84
CA GLU A 39 -23.63 -17.20 -21.78
C GLU A 39 -24.15 -17.86 -23.06
N SER A 40 -25.34 -17.45 -23.51
CA SER A 40 -25.91 -17.96 -24.75
C SER A 40 -25.13 -17.44 -25.94
N VAL A 41 -24.66 -18.33 -26.81
CA VAL A 41 -23.90 -17.98 -28.01
C VAL A 41 -24.76 -18.25 -29.24
N GLN A 42 -25.02 -17.20 -30.02
CA GLN A 42 -25.74 -17.33 -31.28
C GLN A 42 -24.79 -17.66 -32.42
N SER A 43 -24.83 -18.89 -32.93
CA SER A 43 -24.06 -19.33 -34.11
C SER A 43 -24.98 -19.89 -35.20
N GLY A 44 -25.54 -19.00 -36.03
CA GLY A 44 -26.45 -19.40 -37.13
C GLY A 44 -27.90 -19.53 -36.65
N ASP A 45 -28.53 -20.66 -36.97
CA ASP A 45 -29.94 -20.97 -36.60
C ASP A 45 -30.03 -21.84 -35.31
N VAL A 46 -28.95 -21.95 -34.54
CA VAL A 46 -28.91 -22.77 -33.31
C VAL A 46 -28.38 -21.93 -32.15
N ASP A 47 -29.13 -21.89 -31.06
CA ASP A 47 -28.74 -21.27 -29.79
C ASP A 47 -28.13 -22.36 -28.89
N TYR A 48 -26.90 -22.16 -28.44
CA TYR A 48 -26.25 -23.04 -27.44
C TYR A 48 -25.75 -22.19 -26.27
N ASP A 49 -25.71 -22.78 -25.07
CA ASP A 49 -25.13 -22.15 -23.89
C ASP A 49 -23.69 -22.64 -23.69
N ASP A 50 -22.73 -21.72 -23.65
CA ASP A 50 -21.32 -22.00 -23.37
C ASP A 50 -20.95 -21.55 -21.95
N ILE A 51 -19.93 -22.21 -21.40
CA ILE A 51 -19.47 -21.97 -20.04
C ILE A 51 -18.29 -21.00 -20.10
N TYR A 52 -18.39 -19.90 -19.36
CA TYR A 52 -17.33 -18.90 -19.24
C TYR A 52 -16.87 -18.75 -17.81
N MET A 53 -15.64 -18.28 -17.63
CA MET A 53 -15.09 -17.93 -16.32
C MET A 53 -14.20 -16.69 -16.36
N GLN A 54 -14.12 -16.01 -15.22
CA GLN A 54 -13.17 -14.95 -14.93
C GLN A 54 -12.48 -15.25 -13.61
N ARG A 55 -11.14 -15.17 -13.59
CA ARG A 55 -10.34 -15.23 -12.36
C ARG A 55 -10.12 -13.83 -11.81
N PHE A 56 -10.16 -13.72 -10.49
CA PHE A 56 -9.85 -12.51 -9.72
C PHE A 56 -8.68 -12.79 -8.77
N GLY A 57 -7.82 -11.79 -8.59
CA GLY A 57 -6.78 -11.81 -7.58
C GLY A 57 -7.36 -11.63 -6.17
N ALA A 58 -6.50 -11.81 -5.16
CA ALA A 58 -6.87 -11.57 -3.76
C ALA A 58 -7.23 -10.10 -3.46
N ASP A 59 -6.93 -9.17 -4.38
CA ASP A 59 -7.31 -7.76 -4.37
C ASP A 59 -8.66 -7.48 -5.05
N GLY A 60 -9.32 -8.51 -5.57
CA GLY A 60 -10.56 -8.39 -6.34
C GLY A 60 -10.38 -7.82 -7.75
N ALA A 61 -9.14 -7.64 -8.22
CA ALA A 61 -8.87 -7.25 -9.59
C ALA A 61 -8.98 -8.46 -10.53
N ALA A 62 -9.53 -8.27 -11.73
CA ALA A 62 -9.62 -9.31 -12.75
C ALA A 62 -8.21 -9.69 -13.25
N ILE A 63 -7.91 -10.99 -13.28
CA ILE A 63 -6.67 -11.54 -13.84
C ILE A 63 -6.98 -12.06 -15.25
N GLY A 64 -6.52 -11.33 -16.26
CA GLY A 64 -6.79 -11.64 -17.66
C GLY A 64 -8.24 -11.40 -18.07
N GLU A 65 -8.57 -11.79 -19.30
CA GLU A 65 -9.93 -11.71 -19.84
C GLU A 65 -10.75 -12.96 -19.48
N ALA A 66 -12.07 -12.85 -19.56
CA ALA A 66 -12.97 -13.98 -19.41
C ALA A 66 -12.70 -15.02 -20.51
N VAL A 67 -12.63 -16.30 -20.13
CA VAL A 67 -12.33 -17.40 -21.05
C VAL A 67 -13.49 -18.38 -21.14
N GLN A 68 -13.75 -18.87 -22.36
CA GLN A 68 -14.63 -20.02 -22.59
C GLN A 68 -13.94 -21.29 -22.09
N PHE A 69 -14.73 -22.11 -21.41
CA PHE A 69 -14.24 -23.18 -20.58
C PHE A 69 -14.29 -24.56 -21.29
N ASN A 70 -15.45 -24.92 -21.84
CA ASN A 70 -15.71 -26.22 -22.43
C ASN A 70 -15.04 -26.38 -23.82
N THR A 71 -14.46 -27.55 -24.09
CA THR A 71 -13.95 -27.91 -25.43
C THR A 71 -14.95 -28.72 -26.26
N THR A 72 -15.96 -29.29 -25.61
CA THR A 72 -17.14 -29.87 -26.26
C THR A 72 -18.08 -28.73 -26.67
N LEU A 73 -18.16 -28.43 -27.97
CA LEU A 73 -18.85 -27.24 -28.52
C LEU A 73 -20.18 -27.58 -29.25
N GLY A 74 -20.63 -28.83 -29.23
CA GLY A 74 -21.89 -29.22 -29.86
C GLY A 74 -22.95 -29.50 -28.78
N GLY A 75 -24.14 -28.93 -28.91
CA GLY A 75 -25.24 -29.16 -27.96
C GLY A 75 -25.30 -28.16 -26.79
N GLU A 76 -26.30 -28.29 -25.93
CA GLU A 76 -26.53 -27.38 -24.79
C GLU A 76 -25.73 -27.82 -23.55
N GLN A 77 -25.22 -26.85 -22.78
CA GLN A 77 -24.49 -27.11 -21.55
C GLN A 77 -25.07 -26.32 -20.39
N PHE A 78 -25.31 -27.01 -19.28
CA PHE A 78 -25.92 -26.41 -18.09
C PHE A 78 -25.50 -27.09 -16.80
N GLY A 79 -25.93 -26.58 -15.65
CA GLY A 79 -25.68 -27.19 -14.34
C GLY A 79 -24.21 -27.13 -13.93
N THR A 80 -23.55 -25.99 -14.15
CA THR A 80 -22.11 -25.85 -13.89
C THR A 80 -21.80 -25.69 -12.40
N VAL A 81 -20.76 -26.37 -11.93
CA VAL A 81 -20.28 -26.32 -10.54
C VAL A 81 -18.76 -26.37 -10.50
N VAL A 82 -18.15 -25.52 -9.69
CA VAL A 82 -16.69 -25.42 -9.52
C VAL A 82 -16.29 -25.70 -8.08
N THR A 83 -15.23 -26.48 -7.87
CA THR A 83 -14.61 -26.67 -6.56
C THR A 83 -13.11 -26.48 -6.63
N ALA A 84 -12.53 -25.78 -5.66
CA ALA A 84 -11.08 -25.57 -5.57
C ALA A 84 -10.40 -26.72 -4.81
N LEU A 85 -9.18 -27.05 -5.21
CA LEU A 85 -8.36 -28.10 -4.61
C LEU A 85 -7.24 -27.47 -3.76
N ASP A 86 -6.75 -28.23 -2.77
CA ASP A 86 -5.71 -27.77 -1.84
C ASP A 86 -4.36 -27.47 -2.51
N ASP A 87 -4.12 -27.96 -3.73
CA ASP A 87 -2.91 -27.65 -4.50
C ASP A 87 -3.02 -26.39 -5.36
N GLY A 88 -4.10 -25.61 -5.17
CA GLY A 88 -4.40 -24.38 -5.89
C GLY A 88 -5.03 -24.59 -7.25
N GLY A 89 -5.12 -25.84 -7.71
CA GLY A 89 -5.95 -26.21 -8.85
C GLY A 89 -7.44 -26.17 -8.51
N TRP A 90 -8.27 -26.49 -9.49
CA TRP A 90 -9.72 -26.54 -9.34
C TRP A 90 -10.34 -27.52 -10.34
N VAL A 91 -11.57 -27.93 -10.08
CA VAL A 91 -12.35 -28.82 -10.94
C VAL A 91 -13.69 -28.18 -11.20
N ILE A 92 -14.13 -28.27 -12.45
CA ILE A 92 -15.48 -27.90 -12.84
C ILE A 92 -16.17 -29.11 -13.44
N ALA A 93 -17.47 -29.22 -13.17
CA ALA A 93 -18.35 -30.18 -13.79
C ALA A 93 -19.59 -29.49 -14.38
N TRP A 94 -20.15 -30.09 -15.41
CA TRP A 94 -21.32 -29.58 -16.12
C TRP A 94 -22.13 -30.73 -16.73
N THR A 95 -23.41 -30.46 -16.97
CA THR A 95 -24.29 -31.32 -17.75
C THR A 95 -24.19 -30.94 -19.21
N HIS A 96 -24.10 -31.94 -20.08
CA HIS A 96 -24.02 -31.80 -21.52
C HIS A 96 -25.19 -32.53 -22.18
N TYR A 97 -25.89 -31.80 -23.04
CA TYR A 97 -26.93 -32.32 -23.92
C TYR A 97 -26.43 -32.29 -25.36
N ASP A 98 -26.34 -33.42 -26.03
CA ASP A 98 -25.76 -33.48 -27.39
C ASP A 98 -26.70 -32.98 -28.50
N GLY A 99 -27.98 -32.75 -28.21
CA GLY A 99 -28.99 -32.30 -29.16
C GLY A 99 -29.44 -33.35 -30.18
N GLU A 100 -28.87 -34.56 -30.14
CA GLU A 100 -29.12 -35.65 -31.09
C GLU A 100 -29.88 -36.82 -30.44
N THR A 101 -29.75 -36.96 -29.13
CA THR A 101 -30.47 -37.94 -28.30
C THR A 101 -31.37 -37.24 -27.27
N ASP A 102 -32.12 -37.99 -26.46
CA ASP A 102 -32.82 -37.46 -25.28
C ASP A 102 -31.97 -37.66 -24.00
N ASP A 103 -30.68 -38.01 -24.16
CA ASP A 103 -29.76 -38.35 -23.06
C ASP A 103 -28.92 -37.12 -22.66
N TYR A 104 -28.64 -36.99 -21.37
CA TYR A 104 -27.78 -35.95 -20.78
C TYR A 104 -26.60 -36.65 -20.09
N ASP A 105 -25.38 -36.22 -20.33
CA ASP A 105 -24.19 -36.75 -19.65
C ASP A 105 -23.59 -35.68 -18.71
N VAL A 106 -22.93 -36.09 -17.62
CA VAL A 106 -22.19 -35.17 -16.75
C VAL A 106 -20.69 -35.31 -17.02
N TYR A 107 -20.07 -34.20 -17.40
CA TYR A 107 -18.64 -34.08 -17.66
C TYR A 107 -17.91 -33.30 -16.58
N GLN A 108 -16.60 -33.49 -16.48
CA GLN A 108 -15.71 -32.75 -15.62
C GLN A 108 -14.34 -32.51 -16.27
N GLN A 109 -13.64 -31.49 -15.79
CA GLN A 109 -12.27 -31.18 -16.16
C GLN A 109 -11.53 -30.51 -15.00
N ARG A 110 -10.28 -30.94 -14.78
CA ARG A 110 -9.36 -30.40 -13.77
C ARG A 110 -8.44 -29.35 -14.35
N PHE A 111 -8.07 -28.35 -13.54
CA PHE A 111 -7.07 -27.32 -13.85
C PHE A 111 -6.03 -27.24 -12.75
N ASP A 112 -4.84 -26.81 -13.13
CA ASP A 112 -3.82 -26.37 -12.18
C ASP A 112 -4.07 -24.91 -11.74
N ALA A 113 -3.22 -24.42 -10.83
CA ALA A 113 -3.30 -23.08 -10.27
C ALA A 113 -3.10 -21.94 -11.29
N ASP A 114 -2.52 -22.26 -12.44
CA ASP A 114 -2.34 -21.30 -13.55
C ASP A 114 -3.57 -21.29 -14.48
N GLY A 115 -4.55 -22.16 -14.25
CA GLY A 115 -5.73 -22.31 -15.11
C GLY A 115 -5.45 -23.13 -16.37
N THR A 116 -4.42 -23.98 -16.37
CA THR A 116 -4.16 -24.91 -17.46
C THR A 116 -4.85 -26.25 -17.20
N ALA A 117 -5.51 -26.81 -18.23
CA ALA A 117 -6.19 -28.10 -18.12
C ALA A 117 -5.20 -29.24 -17.78
N VAL A 118 -5.54 -30.02 -16.76
CA VAL A 118 -4.82 -31.21 -16.31
C VAL A 118 -5.60 -32.45 -16.75
N GLY A 119 -5.01 -33.27 -17.62
CA GLY A 119 -5.69 -34.44 -18.19
C GLY A 119 -6.63 -34.07 -19.34
N VAL A 120 -7.63 -34.90 -19.59
CA VAL A 120 -8.65 -34.69 -20.62
C VAL A 120 -10.04 -34.63 -19.98
N GLU A 121 -10.99 -33.99 -20.67
CA GLU A 121 -12.39 -33.99 -20.26
C GLU A 121 -12.87 -35.44 -20.10
N SER A 122 -13.59 -35.71 -19.02
CA SER A 122 -14.05 -37.05 -18.70
C SER A 122 -15.45 -37.01 -18.10
N ARG A 123 -16.20 -38.11 -18.26
CA ARG A 123 -17.50 -38.24 -17.60
C ARG A 123 -17.35 -38.57 -16.14
N VAL A 124 -18.25 -38.01 -15.33
CA VAL A 124 -18.34 -38.27 -13.89
C VAL A 124 -18.88 -39.68 -13.62
N HIS A 125 -19.59 -40.25 -14.58
CA HIS A 125 -20.27 -41.53 -14.46
C HIS A 125 -19.86 -42.50 -15.59
N THR A 126 -20.24 -43.76 -15.43
CA THR A 126 -19.94 -44.87 -16.34
C THR A 126 -21.15 -45.33 -17.15
N SER A 127 -22.37 -45.07 -16.67
CA SER A 127 -23.61 -45.43 -17.36
C SER A 127 -23.94 -44.41 -18.45
N THR A 128 -24.16 -44.88 -19.67
CA THR A 128 -24.53 -44.00 -20.80
C THR A 128 -26.00 -44.12 -21.16
N ASP A 129 -26.80 -44.79 -20.33
CA ASP A 129 -28.21 -45.06 -20.60
C ASP A 129 -29.07 -44.01 -19.88
N GLY A 130 -29.90 -43.31 -20.64
CA GLY A 130 -30.79 -42.29 -20.10
C GLY A 130 -30.05 -41.00 -19.73
N TYR A 131 -30.73 -40.15 -18.96
CA TYR A 131 -30.20 -38.85 -18.60
C TYR A 131 -29.59 -38.79 -17.19
N GLN A 132 -28.44 -38.13 -17.11
CA GLN A 132 -27.72 -37.76 -15.90
C GLN A 132 -27.52 -36.24 -15.81
N TYR A 133 -27.85 -35.64 -14.65
CA TYR A 133 -27.78 -34.18 -14.45
C TYR A 133 -27.68 -33.82 -12.95
N ASP A 134 -27.77 -32.53 -12.59
CA ASP A 134 -27.74 -32.02 -11.20
C ASP A 134 -26.46 -32.40 -10.46
N VAL A 135 -25.32 -32.06 -11.07
CA VAL A 135 -24.01 -32.34 -10.49
C VAL A 135 -23.69 -31.39 -9.34
N SER A 136 -23.05 -31.93 -8.29
CA SER A 136 -22.47 -31.16 -7.20
C SER A 136 -21.08 -31.71 -6.86
N LEU A 137 -20.14 -30.81 -6.51
CA LEU A 137 -18.75 -31.14 -6.22
C LEU A 137 -18.35 -30.65 -4.83
N THR A 138 -17.48 -31.40 -4.16
CA THR A 138 -16.78 -30.92 -2.97
C THR A 138 -15.34 -31.47 -2.93
N PRO A 139 -14.34 -30.68 -2.47
CA PRO A 139 -12.94 -31.09 -2.53
C PRO A 139 -12.57 -31.91 -1.29
N LEU A 140 -11.57 -32.77 -1.40
CA LEU A 140 -11.06 -33.58 -0.29
C LEU A 140 -9.64 -33.14 0.07
N ALA A 141 -9.27 -33.30 1.34
CA ALA A 141 -7.98 -32.91 1.88
C ALA A 141 -6.77 -33.67 1.28
N ASP A 142 -7.02 -34.73 0.50
CA ASP A 142 -6.00 -35.47 -0.23
C ASP A 142 -5.80 -34.97 -1.68
N GLY A 143 -6.43 -33.84 -2.02
CA GLY A 143 -6.44 -33.26 -3.36
C GLY A 143 -7.45 -33.91 -4.33
N GLY A 144 -8.18 -34.94 -3.89
CA GLY A 144 -9.30 -35.51 -4.64
C GLY A 144 -10.59 -34.71 -4.48
N TRP A 145 -11.69 -35.23 -5.01
CA TRP A 145 -13.02 -34.64 -4.84
C TRP A 145 -14.12 -35.70 -4.87
N ILE A 146 -15.30 -35.34 -4.38
CA ILE A 146 -16.54 -36.09 -4.54
C ILE A 146 -17.40 -35.40 -5.57
N ALA A 147 -17.96 -36.17 -6.49
CA ALA A 147 -19.04 -35.73 -7.35
C ALA A 147 -20.33 -36.50 -7.02
N THR A 148 -21.45 -35.79 -6.93
CA THR A 148 -22.79 -36.38 -6.88
C THR A 148 -23.60 -35.98 -8.09
N TRP A 149 -24.45 -36.86 -8.61
CA TRP A 149 -25.33 -36.56 -9.76
C TRP A 149 -26.60 -37.40 -9.72
N PHE A 150 -27.65 -36.92 -10.39
CA PHE A 150 -28.88 -37.68 -10.63
C PHE A 150 -28.72 -38.61 -11.83
N SER A 151 -29.27 -39.82 -11.76
CA SER A 151 -29.49 -40.71 -12.90
C SER A 151 -30.95 -41.18 -12.95
N ASN A 152 -31.57 -41.11 -14.12
CA ASN A 152 -32.94 -41.59 -14.31
C ASN A 152 -33.09 -43.12 -14.21
N GLN A 153 -31.97 -43.87 -14.21
CA GLN A 153 -31.95 -45.33 -14.07
C GLN A 153 -31.85 -45.79 -12.61
N GLY A 154 -31.60 -44.88 -11.66
CA GLY A 154 -31.33 -45.31 -10.29
C GLY A 154 -31.36 -44.25 -9.19
N GLY A 155 -31.72 -43.00 -9.45
CA GLY A 155 -31.69 -41.92 -8.47
C GLY A 155 -30.30 -41.27 -8.34
N PHE A 156 -29.93 -40.81 -7.15
CA PHE A 156 -28.63 -40.15 -6.95
C PHE A 156 -27.49 -41.13 -6.75
N TYR A 157 -26.35 -40.75 -7.29
CA TYR A 157 -25.09 -41.45 -7.13
C TYR A 157 -24.00 -40.50 -6.65
N GLN A 158 -22.97 -41.08 -6.08
CA GLN A 158 -21.70 -40.41 -5.79
C GLN A 158 -20.53 -41.22 -6.33
N GLN A 159 -19.45 -40.52 -6.66
CA GLN A 159 -18.16 -41.08 -7.06
C GLN A 159 -17.03 -40.23 -6.47
N ARG A 160 -16.04 -40.89 -5.89
CA ARG A 160 -14.79 -40.24 -5.50
C ARG A 160 -13.83 -40.21 -6.67
N PHE A 161 -13.16 -39.09 -6.87
CA PHE A 161 -12.07 -38.92 -7.82
C PHE A 161 -10.77 -38.69 -7.05
N ALA A 162 -9.70 -39.33 -7.51
CA ALA A 162 -8.35 -39.03 -7.05
C ALA A 162 -7.90 -37.66 -7.60
N ALA A 163 -6.82 -37.12 -7.04
CA ALA A 163 -6.30 -35.82 -7.47
C ALA A 163 -6.05 -35.76 -8.99
N ASP A 164 -5.64 -36.83 -9.64
CA ASP A 164 -5.42 -36.86 -11.10
C ASP A 164 -6.70 -36.92 -11.95
N GLY A 165 -7.88 -36.88 -11.34
CA GLY A 165 -9.18 -36.97 -12.01
C GLY A 165 -9.64 -38.38 -12.35
N THR A 166 -8.90 -39.41 -11.92
CA THR A 166 -9.34 -40.79 -12.11
C THR A 166 -10.37 -41.21 -11.04
N ALA A 167 -11.38 -41.97 -11.45
CA ALA A 167 -12.38 -42.52 -10.53
C ALA A 167 -11.73 -43.50 -9.53
N SER A 168 -11.98 -43.28 -8.25
CA SER A 168 -11.50 -44.10 -7.14
C SER A 168 -12.66 -44.85 -6.48
N GLY A 169 -12.70 -46.18 -6.63
CA GLY A 169 -13.78 -47.01 -6.10
C GLY A 169 -14.95 -47.20 -7.08
N LEU A 170 -16.13 -47.53 -6.55
CA LEU A 170 -17.36 -47.76 -7.32
C LEU A 170 -18.35 -46.63 -7.12
N GLU A 171 -19.16 -46.38 -8.15
CA GLU A 171 -20.33 -45.52 -8.06
C GLU A 171 -21.28 -46.06 -6.99
N THR A 172 -21.64 -45.20 -6.04
CA THR A 172 -22.46 -45.60 -4.90
C THR A 172 -23.76 -44.80 -4.90
N ARG A 173 -24.89 -45.50 -4.87
CA ARG A 173 -26.21 -44.87 -4.78
C ARG A 173 -26.39 -44.17 -3.44
N VAL A 174 -26.97 -42.97 -3.45
CA VAL A 174 -27.27 -42.16 -2.27
C VAL A 174 -28.76 -41.87 -2.18
N GLY A 175 -29.33 -42.00 -0.99
CA GLY A 175 -30.74 -41.71 -0.69
C GLY A 175 -31.76 -42.80 -1.06
N GLY A 176 -32.99 -42.62 -0.58
CA GLY A 176 -34.14 -43.52 -0.77
C GLY A 176 -34.80 -43.49 -2.17
N SER A 177 -36.09 -43.79 -2.25
CA SER A 177 -36.87 -43.77 -3.51
C SER A 177 -37.27 -42.34 -3.90
N ASP A 178 -37.16 -42.01 -5.18
CA ASP A 178 -37.53 -40.73 -5.80
C ASP A 178 -36.89 -39.46 -5.19
N PRO A 179 -35.55 -39.38 -5.11
CA PRO A 179 -34.89 -38.17 -4.66
C PRO A 179 -34.72 -37.14 -5.79
N TYR A 180 -34.72 -35.84 -5.44
CA TYR A 180 -34.52 -34.66 -6.30
C TYR A 180 -33.55 -33.66 -5.64
N GLY A 181 -32.78 -32.88 -6.40
CA GLY A 181 -31.86 -31.85 -5.87
C GLY A 181 -30.79 -32.37 -4.91
N THR A 182 -29.62 -32.83 -5.41
CA THR A 182 -28.49 -33.27 -4.57
C THR A 182 -27.48 -32.15 -4.31
N LYS A 183 -26.93 -32.10 -3.09
CA LYS A 183 -25.77 -31.26 -2.74
C LYS A 183 -24.81 -32.01 -1.82
N VAL A 184 -23.53 -31.66 -1.91
CA VAL A 184 -22.47 -32.28 -1.11
C VAL A 184 -21.57 -31.21 -0.49
N ALA A 185 -21.12 -31.45 0.74
CA ALA A 185 -20.12 -30.61 1.41
C ALA A 185 -19.10 -31.44 2.18
N THR A 186 -17.84 -31.03 2.10
CA THR A 186 -16.74 -31.61 2.86
C THR A 186 -16.80 -31.18 4.32
N LEU A 187 -16.39 -32.06 5.22
CA LEU A 187 -16.34 -31.83 6.66
C LEU A 187 -14.88 -31.74 7.13
N ALA A 188 -14.64 -31.04 8.24
CA ALA A 188 -13.31 -30.77 8.77
C ALA A 188 -12.47 -32.02 9.12
N ASP A 189 -13.13 -33.18 9.29
CA ASP A 189 -12.46 -34.46 9.56
C ASP A 189 -12.07 -35.23 8.28
N GLY A 190 -12.24 -34.62 7.10
CA GLY A 190 -11.99 -35.21 5.79
C GLY A 190 -13.13 -36.08 5.27
N GLY A 191 -14.22 -36.25 6.01
CA GLY A 191 -15.46 -36.83 5.53
C GLY A 191 -16.28 -35.84 4.70
N TRP A 192 -17.49 -36.25 4.31
CA TRP A 192 -18.45 -35.39 3.62
C TRP A 192 -19.89 -35.73 3.99
N VAL A 193 -20.80 -34.78 3.79
CA VAL A 193 -22.24 -35.00 3.91
C VAL A 193 -22.87 -34.82 2.53
N VAL A 194 -23.78 -35.72 2.18
CA VAL A 194 -24.65 -35.59 1.01
C VAL A 194 -26.07 -35.33 1.49
N ILE A 195 -26.73 -34.37 0.89
CA ILE A 195 -28.14 -34.06 1.12
C ILE A 195 -28.93 -34.11 -0.17
N TRP A 196 -30.20 -34.47 -0.08
CA TRP A 196 -31.12 -34.53 -1.22
C TRP A 196 -32.55 -34.23 -0.77
N THR A 197 -33.38 -33.74 -1.68
CA THR A 197 -34.83 -33.69 -1.47
C THR A 197 -35.44 -35.05 -1.82
N PHE A 198 -36.51 -35.49 -1.17
CA PHE A 198 -37.25 -36.70 -1.53
C PHE A 198 -38.74 -36.53 -1.26
N SER A 199 -39.58 -37.38 -1.86
CA SER A 199 -41.01 -37.39 -1.56
C SER A 199 -41.30 -38.22 -0.31
N GLY A 200 -41.67 -37.57 0.78
CA GLY A 200 -42.10 -38.17 2.04
C GLY A 200 -43.55 -38.68 2.02
N GLU A 201 -44.08 -39.03 3.19
CA GLU A 201 -45.46 -39.54 3.33
C GLU A 201 -46.47 -38.47 2.88
N TYR A 202 -47.54 -38.89 2.19
CA TYR A 202 -48.61 -38.01 1.68
C TYR A 202 -48.20 -36.97 0.62
N GLY A 203 -47.03 -37.12 -0.02
CA GLY A 203 -46.60 -36.25 -1.12
C GLY A 203 -45.96 -34.93 -0.65
N VAL A 204 -45.63 -34.82 0.63
CA VAL A 204 -44.80 -33.74 1.18
C VAL A 204 -43.36 -33.98 0.79
N ARG A 205 -42.64 -32.97 0.28
CA ARG A 205 -41.21 -33.08 -0.01
C ARG A 205 -40.40 -32.90 1.27
N ASP A 206 -39.42 -33.73 1.54
CA ASP A 206 -38.54 -33.64 2.71
C ASP A 206 -37.06 -33.64 2.27
N ILE A 207 -36.12 -33.31 3.15
CA ILE A 207 -34.68 -33.31 2.88
C ILE A 207 -34.03 -34.44 3.68
N GLY A 208 -33.38 -35.35 2.97
CA GLY A 208 -32.59 -36.42 3.52
C GLY A 208 -31.12 -36.02 3.61
N GLN A 209 -30.40 -36.60 4.57
CA GLN A 209 -28.96 -36.45 4.70
C GLN A 209 -28.28 -37.78 5.04
N GLN A 210 -27.06 -37.95 4.55
CA GLN A 210 -26.17 -39.05 4.89
C GLN A 210 -24.73 -38.54 5.01
N ARG A 211 -24.08 -38.84 6.14
CA ARG A 211 -22.66 -38.58 6.36
C ARG A 211 -21.80 -39.76 5.92
N PHE A 212 -20.64 -39.45 5.36
CA PHE A 212 -19.60 -40.38 4.96
C PHE A 212 -18.28 -40.03 5.64
N ALA A 213 -17.54 -41.04 6.09
CA ALA A 213 -16.18 -40.88 6.58
C ALA A 213 -15.21 -40.65 5.42
N ALA A 214 -13.96 -40.24 5.73
CA ALA A 214 -12.92 -39.98 4.72
C ALA A 214 -12.57 -41.19 3.83
N ASP A 215 -12.89 -42.42 4.27
CA ASP A 215 -12.74 -43.64 3.49
C ASP A 215 -13.96 -43.97 2.61
N GLY A 216 -15.02 -43.16 2.66
CA GLY A 216 -16.28 -43.34 1.94
C GLY A 216 -17.27 -44.27 2.63
N SER A 217 -16.99 -44.77 3.84
CA SER A 217 -17.96 -45.55 4.60
C SER A 217 -19.07 -44.67 5.17
N MET A 218 -20.31 -45.17 5.17
CA MET A 218 -21.46 -44.48 5.76
C MET A 218 -21.30 -44.34 7.28
N VAL A 219 -21.55 -43.15 7.80
CA VAL A 219 -21.54 -42.85 9.23
C VAL A 219 -22.96 -42.55 9.69
N GLY A 220 -23.49 -43.38 10.59
CA GLY A 220 -24.88 -43.27 11.04
C GLY A 220 -25.90 -43.77 10.02
N GLU A 221 -27.18 -43.66 10.37
CA GLU A 221 -28.30 -43.93 9.47
C GLU A 221 -28.69 -42.66 8.71
N GLU A 222 -29.39 -42.84 7.58
CA GLU A 222 -30.05 -41.76 6.84
C GLU A 222 -31.03 -41.00 7.75
N GLN A 223 -30.97 -39.66 7.72
CA GLN A 223 -31.81 -38.81 8.57
C GLN A 223 -32.61 -37.82 7.72
N SER A 224 -33.81 -37.48 8.19
CA SER A 224 -34.55 -36.32 7.70
C SER A 224 -34.05 -35.06 8.41
N VAL A 225 -33.98 -33.94 7.66
CA VAL A 225 -33.49 -32.65 8.11
C VAL A 225 -34.59 -31.80 8.75
N GLY A 226 -35.86 -31.98 8.38
CA GLY A 226 -36.99 -31.17 8.89
C GLY A 226 -38.37 -31.84 8.72
N ALA A 227 -39.46 -31.13 9.03
CA ALA A 227 -40.81 -31.71 9.13
C ALA A 227 -41.85 -31.30 8.05
N TYR A 228 -41.49 -30.53 7.02
CA TYR A 228 -42.43 -29.87 6.08
C TYR A 228 -41.96 -29.90 4.61
N THR A 229 -42.76 -29.34 3.68
CA THR A 229 -42.48 -29.34 2.23
C THR A 229 -41.23 -28.51 1.91
N PHE A 230 -40.19 -29.15 1.36
CA PHE A 230 -38.89 -28.53 1.10
C PHE A 230 -38.44 -28.61 -0.36
N PHE A 231 -37.69 -27.59 -0.79
CA PHE A 231 -37.15 -27.49 -2.15
C PHE A 231 -35.73 -26.90 -2.13
N GLU A 232 -34.93 -27.27 -3.14
CA GLU A 232 -33.65 -26.65 -3.50
C GLU A 232 -32.65 -26.47 -2.33
N PRO A 233 -32.27 -27.56 -1.64
CA PRO A 233 -31.45 -27.42 -0.46
C PRO A 233 -30.02 -26.98 -0.79
N SER A 234 -29.35 -26.35 0.17
CA SER A 234 -27.94 -25.96 0.12
C SER A 234 -27.23 -26.38 1.41
N VAL A 235 -25.92 -26.65 1.35
CA VAL A 235 -25.14 -27.15 2.49
C VAL A 235 -23.74 -26.59 2.50
N THR A 236 -23.22 -26.33 3.71
CA THR A 236 -21.80 -26.03 3.94
C THR A 236 -21.29 -26.75 5.18
N GLY A 237 -20.06 -27.25 5.12
CA GLY A 237 -19.38 -27.88 6.26
C GLY A 237 -18.71 -26.84 7.14
N LEU A 238 -18.78 -27.04 8.45
CA LEU A 238 -18.21 -26.15 9.46
C LEU A 238 -16.85 -26.67 9.95
N SER A 239 -16.02 -25.75 10.47
CA SER A 239 -14.67 -26.05 10.97
C SER A 239 -14.66 -26.96 12.21
N ASP A 240 -15.77 -27.08 12.92
CA ASP A 240 -15.94 -28.01 14.06
C ASP A 240 -16.38 -29.43 13.64
N GLY A 241 -16.47 -29.68 12.33
CA GLY A 241 -16.93 -30.93 11.74
C GLY A 241 -18.46 -31.07 11.62
N GLY A 242 -19.22 -30.09 12.10
CA GLY A 242 -20.65 -29.96 11.83
C GLY A 242 -20.94 -29.42 10.43
N TRP A 243 -22.22 -29.18 10.13
CA TRP A 243 -22.65 -28.57 8.86
C TRP A 243 -23.95 -27.80 9.05
N VAL A 244 -24.26 -26.92 8.10
CA VAL A 244 -25.53 -26.19 8.04
C VAL A 244 -26.25 -26.59 6.77
N VAL A 245 -27.53 -26.98 6.90
CA VAL A 245 -28.43 -27.21 5.77
C VAL A 245 -29.41 -26.07 5.68
N MET A 246 -29.64 -25.58 4.48
CA MET A 246 -30.61 -24.55 4.15
C MET A 246 -31.63 -25.05 3.13
N TRP A 247 -32.84 -24.53 3.20
CA TRP A 247 -33.92 -24.88 2.27
C TRP A 247 -35.00 -23.81 2.20
N ARG A 248 -35.79 -23.82 1.14
CA ARG A 248 -37.04 -23.05 1.06
C ARG A 248 -38.24 -23.91 1.45
N SER A 249 -39.23 -23.30 2.10
CA SER A 249 -40.52 -23.90 2.42
C SER A 249 -41.65 -23.01 1.91
N ASN A 250 -42.69 -23.65 1.34
CA ASN A 250 -43.84 -22.94 0.77
C ASN A 250 -44.84 -22.61 1.88
N ASP A 251 -44.90 -21.34 2.29
CA ASP A 251 -45.90 -20.83 3.23
C ASP A 251 -47.06 -20.14 2.47
N GLU A 252 -48.24 -20.00 3.11
CA GLU A 252 -49.43 -19.39 2.49
C GLU A 252 -49.21 -17.91 2.08
N ASP A 253 -48.18 -17.25 2.62
CA ASP A 253 -47.85 -15.84 2.44
C ASP A 253 -46.54 -15.62 1.63
N GLY A 254 -46.06 -16.63 0.89
CA GLY A 254 -44.80 -16.63 0.11
C GLY A 254 -43.75 -17.60 0.65
N ASP A 255 -42.70 -17.91 -0.11
CA ASP A 255 -41.69 -18.88 0.34
C ASP A 255 -40.76 -18.29 1.41
N VAL A 256 -40.42 -19.12 2.40
CA VAL A 256 -39.54 -18.78 3.51
C VAL A 256 -38.30 -19.65 3.47
N ILE A 257 -37.14 -19.04 3.68
CA ILE A 257 -35.85 -19.70 3.76
C ILE A 257 -35.58 -20.09 5.21
N TYR A 258 -35.31 -21.37 5.44
CA TYR A 258 -34.95 -21.93 6.72
C TYR A 258 -33.52 -22.49 6.71
N GLN A 259 -32.95 -22.63 7.90
CA GLN A 259 -31.69 -23.30 8.14
C GLN A 259 -31.72 -24.17 9.40
N GLN A 260 -30.90 -25.21 9.41
CA GLN A 260 -30.61 -26.03 10.60
C GLN A 260 -29.12 -26.40 10.64
N ARG A 261 -28.50 -26.16 11.79
CA ARG A 261 -27.14 -26.62 12.09
C ARG A 261 -27.18 -28.06 12.60
N PHE A 262 -26.22 -28.87 12.17
CA PHE A 262 -25.98 -30.22 12.64
C PHE A 262 -24.59 -30.33 13.26
N ARG A 263 -24.49 -31.13 14.32
CA ARG A 263 -23.20 -31.48 14.92
C ARG A 263 -22.48 -32.50 14.06
N ALA A 264 -21.19 -32.71 14.32
CA ALA A 264 -20.40 -33.72 13.62
C ALA A 264 -21.02 -35.14 13.65
N ASP A 265 -21.79 -35.49 14.68
CA ASP A 265 -22.48 -36.78 14.76
C ASP A 265 -23.79 -36.88 13.96
N GLY A 266 -24.18 -35.81 13.27
CA GLY A 266 -25.43 -35.70 12.51
C GLY A 266 -26.64 -35.29 13.34
N SER A 267 -26.51 -35.11 14.65
CA SER A 267 -27.63 -34.62 15.46
C SER A 267 -27.91 -33.12 15.21
N ALA A 268 -29.18 -32.74 15.16
CA ALA A 268 -29.58 -31.34 15.10
C ALA A 268 -29.02 -30.55 16.30
N ASP A 269 -28.45 -29.38 16.02
CA ASP A 269 -27.91 -28.44 17.01
C ASP A 269 -28.80 -27.20 17.11
N GLY A 270 -29.70 -27.20 18.08
CA GLY A 270 -30.70 -26.14 18.22
C GLY A 270 -31.98 -26.43 17.45
N ALA A 271 -32.82 -25.39 17.30
CA ALA A 271 -34.05 -25.45 16.53
C ALA A 271 -33.84 -24.88 15.12
N GLU A 272 -34.71 -25.27 14.19
CA GLU A 272 -34.80 -24.67 12.86
C GLU A 272 -34.95 -23.14 12.97
N GLN A 273 -34.22 -22.42 12.13
CA GLN A 273 -34.22 -20.97 12.12
C GLN A 273 -34.69 -20.43 10.78
N ARG A 274 -35.57 -19.43 10.82
CA ARG A 274 -35.93 -18.63 9.65
C ARG A 274 -34.80 -17.66 9.32
N VAL A 275 -34.43 -17.58 8.04
CA VAL A 275 -33.36 -16.73 7.52
C VAL A 275 -33.90 -15.38 7.04
N ASN A 276 -34.81 -15.36 6.07
CA ASN A 276 -35.32 -14.13 5.47
C ASN A 276 -36.50 -13.55 6.27
N THR A 277 -36.45 -12.27 6.63
CA THR A 277 -37.53 -11.58 7.34
C THR A 277 -38.77 -11.33 6.48
N THR A 278 -38.60 -11.25 5.16
CA THR A 278 -39.67 -11.00 4.19
C THR A 278 -39.81 -12.23 3.29
N PRO A 279 -40.97 -12.92 3.26
CA PRO A 279 -41.23 -14.01 2.33
C PRO A 279 -41.16 -13.53 0.87
N VAL A 280 -40.77 -14.42 -0.03
CA VAL A 280 -40.51 -14.11 -1.45
C VAL A 280 -40.98 -15.30 -2.27
N ASP A 281 -41.49 -15.07 -3.48
CA ASP A 281 -41.83 -16.17 -4.38
C ASP A 281 -40.55 -16.75 -5.02
N ASP A 282 -40.35 -18.06 -4.91
CA ASP A 282 -39.22 -18.80 -5.51
C ASP A 282 -37.81 -18.19 -5.25
N PRO A 283 -37.41 -17.98 -3.97
CA PRO A 283 -36.12 -17.39 -3.65
C PRO A 283 -34.98 -18.36 -3.97
N THR A 284 -33.91 -17.81 -4.51
CA THR A 284 -32.61 -18.47 -4.69
C THR A 284 -31.64 -18.00 -3.61
N PHE A 285 -30.84 -18.92 -3.09
CA PHE A 285 -29.96 -18.66 -1.96
C PHE A 285 -28.69 -19.51 -1.98
N ALA A 286 -27.68 -19.05 -1.26
CA ALA A 286 -26.42 -19.77 -1.06
C ALA A 286 -25.89 -19.56 0.35
N VAL A 287 -25.05 -20.48 0.80
CA VAL A 287 -24.42 -20.45 2.13
C VAL A 287 -22.97 -20.88 2.03
N THR A 288 -22.10 -20.24 2.81
CA THR A 288 -20.70 -20.63 2.95
C THR A 288 -20.23 -20.47 4.39
N ALA A 289 -19.45 -21.43 4.87
CA ALA A 289 -18.82 -21.38 6.17
C ALA A 289 -17.67 -20.37 6.19
N LEU A 290 -17.50 -19.69 7.31
CA LEU A 290 -16.43 -18.73 7.54
C LEU A 290 -15.35 -19.35 8.43
N ALA A 291 -14.12 -18.82 8.35
CA ALA A 291 -12.97 -19.32 9.09
C ALA A 291 -13.13 -19.23 10.63
N ASP A 292 -14.00 -18.34 11.11
CA ASP A 292 -14.33 -18.18 12.53
C ASP A 292 -15.33 -19.23 13.07
N GLY A 293 -15.74 -20.18 12.22
CA GLY A 293 -16.74 -21.21 12.53
C GLY A 293 -18.18 -20.76 12.38
N GLY A 294 -18.43 -19.47 12.08
CA GLY A 294 -19.72 -18.97 11.65
C GLY A 294 -19.99 -19.26 10.17
N TRP A 295 -21.03 -18.66 9.63
CA TRP A 295 -21.36 -18.75 8.20
C TRP A 295 -22.08 -17.49 7.73
N VAL A 296 -22.08 -17.29 6.42
CA VAL A 296 -22.88 -16.24 5.77
C VAL A 296 -23.85 -16.86 4.79
N THR A 297 -25.04 -16.30 4.78
CA THR A 297 -26.13 -16.69 3.89
C THR A 297 -26.50 -15.51 3.02
N VAL A 298 -26.74 -15.77 1.73
CA VAL A 298 -27.19 -14.78 0.74
C VAL A 298 -28.46 -15.25 0.06
N TRP A 299 -29.37 -14.34 -0.27
CA TRP A 299 -30.61 -14.64 -0.98
C TRP A 299 -31.11 -13.44 -1.78
N ASN A 300 -31.95 -13.68 -2.80
CA ASN A 300 -32.71 -12.60 -3.43
C ASN A 300 -34.06 -12.39 -2.73
N THR A 301 -34.52 -11.13 -2.69
CA THR A 301 -35.83 -10.76 -2.16
C THR A 301 -36.52 -9.74 -3.05
N GLU A 302 -37.85 -9.81 -3.13
CA GLU A 302 -38.67 -8.78 -3.76
C GLU A 302 -38.86 -7.60 -2.81
N ARG A 303 -38.69 -6.39 -3.33
CA ARG A 303 -39.02 -5.14 -2.63
C ARG A 303 -39.35 -4.06 -3.66
N ASP A 304 -40.53 -3.45 -3.52
CA ASP A 304 -40.96 -2.32 -4.34
C ASP A 304 -40.90 -2.59 -5.87
N ASP A 305 -41.29 -3.81 -6.29
CA ASP A 305 -41.23 -4.35 -7.67
C ASP A 305 -39.81 -4.65 -8.20
N ASP A 306 -38.77 -4.48 -7.38
CA ASP A 306 -37.38 -4.86 -7.69
C ASP A 306 -36.97 -6.15 -6.96
N LEU A 307 -36.10 -6.95 -7.59
CA LEU A 307 -35.42 -8.08 -6.94
C LEU A 307 -34.05 -7.63 -6.47
N LEU A 308 -33.76 -7.74 -5.18
CA LEU A 308 -32.54 -7.28 -4.53
C LEU A 308 -31.79 -8.44 -3.86
N ILE A 309 -30.48 -8.31 -3.67
CA ILE A 309 -29.66 -9.32 -2.99
C ILE A 309 -29.43 -8.90 -1.54
N TYR A 310 -29.74 -9.81 -0.59
CA TYR A 310 -29.50 -9.62 0.83
C TYR A 310 -28.55 -10.68 1.37
N GLN A 311 -27.98 -10.36 2.53
CA GLN A 311 -27.16 -11.28 3.31
C GLN A 311 -27.46 -11.22 4.81
N GLN A 312 -27.14 -12.32 5.50
CA GLN A 312 -27.13 -12.42 6.95
C GLN A 312 -25.95 -13.30 7.38
N ARG A 313 -25.14 -12.78 8.31
CA ARG A 313 -24.07 -13.53 8.97
C ARG A 313 -24.58 -14.21 10.24
N TYR A 314 -24.07 -15.39 10.54
CA TYR A 314 -24.31 -16.13 11.77
C TYR A 314 -22.99 -16.42 12.48
N ASP A 315 -23.01 -16.41 13.81
CA ASP A 315 -21.87 -16.85 14.62
C ASP A 315 -21.77 -18.38 14.68
N ALA A 316 -20.69 -18.90 15.25
CA ALA A 316 -20.46 -20.35 15.39
C ALA A 316 -21.48 -21.10 16.26
N ALA A 317 -22.40 -20.39 16.93
CA ALA A 317 -23.52 -20.98 17.67
C ALA A 317 -24.86 -20.86 16.90
N GLY A 318 -24.84 -20.28 15.70
CA GLY A 318 -26.02 -20.04 14.87
C GLY A 318 -26.85 -18.84 15.28
N ASN A 319 -26.31 -17.87 16.02
CA ASN A 319 -27.01 -16.61 16.26
C ASN A 319 -26.74 -15.63 15.12
N ALA A 320 -27.78 -14.93 14.66
CA ALA A 320 -27.63 -13.86 13.68
C ALA A 320 -26.73 -12.73 14.23
N VAL A 321 -25.73 -12.35 13.45
CA VAL A 321 -24.81 -11.24 13.72
C VAL A 321 -25.27 -10.01 12.95
N GLY A 322 -25.81 -9.01 13.67
CA GLY A 322 -26.34 -7.79 13.04
C GLY A 322 -27.74 -7.96 12.47
N THR A 323 -28.08 -7.13 11.50
CA THR A 323 -29.35 -7.20 10.75
C THR A 323 -29.08 -7.65 9.32
N GLU A 324 -30.13 -8.08 8.63
CA GLU A 324 -30.08 -8.31 7.19
C GLU A 324 -29.51 -7.08 6.48
N THR A 325 -28.57 -7.31 5.58
CA THR A 325 -27.82 -6.25 4.90
C THR A 325 -28.02 -6.38 3.41
N LEU A 326 -28.36 -5.26 2.76
CA LEU A 326 -28.46 -5.18 1.31
C LEU A 326 -27.06 -5.30 0.69
N VAL A 327 -26.91 -6.21 -0.27
CA VAL A 327 -25.65 -6.49 -0.96
C VAL A 327 -25.46 -5.59 -2.17
N ASN A 328 -26.47 -5.33 -2.99
CA ASN A 328 -26.34 -4.48 -4.19
C ASN A 328 -26.72 -3.02 -3.91
N GLY A 329 -26.02 -2.05 -4.51
CA GLY A 329 -26.15 -0.62 -4.17
C GLY A 329 -27.35 0.15 -4.74
N GLU A 330 -28.32 -0.54 -5.36
CA GLU A 330 -29.32 -0.06 -6.34
C GLU A 330 -28.84 -0.19 -7.79
N THR A 331 -29.38 -1.19 -8.47
CA THR A 331 -29.19 -1.49 -9.89
C THR A 331 -30.58 -1.63 -10.49
N GLU A 332 -30.86 -0.91 -11.58
CA GLU A 332 -32.12 -1.08 -12.32
C GLU A 332 -32.28 -2.55 -12.74
N GLY A 333 -33.49 -3.11 -12.61
CA GLY A 333 -33.80 -4.46 -13.08
C GLY A 333 -33.58 -5.58 -12.06
N TYR A 334 -33.82 -6.82 -12.49
CA TYR A 334 -33.88 -7.98 -11.62
C TYR A 334 -32.49 -8.45 -11.17
N GLN A 335 -32.25 -8.54 -9.86
CA GLN A 335 -31.06 -9.13 -9.26
C GLN A 335 -31.39 -10.54 -8.75
N LEU A 336 -30.75 -11.57 -9.29
CA LEU A 336 -31.16 -12.96 -9.08
C LEU A 336 -30.00 -13.83 -8.58
N ALA A 337 -30.29 -15.09 -8.19
CA ALA A 337 -29.40 -16.24 -7.92
C ALA A 337 -28.02 -15.88 -7.32
N PRO A 338 -28.00 -15.28 -6.12
CA PRO A 338 -26.74 -14.95 -5.49
C PRO A 338 -25.93 -16.22 -5.18
N ALA A 339 -24.62 -16.13 -5.35
CA ALA A 339 -23.65 -17.12 -4.90
C ALA A 339 -22.66 -16.46 -3.94
N VAL A 340 -22.07 -17.23 -3.03
CA VAL A 340 -21.15 -16.70 -2.02
C VAL A 340 -20.00 -17.66 -1.74
N THR A 341 -18.80 -17.11 -1.54
CA THR A 341 -17.63 -17.86 -1.08
C THR A 341 -16.90 -17.06 -0.01
N ALA A 342 -16.36 -17.74 1.00
CA ALA A 342 -15.58 -17.10 2.06
C ALA A 342 -14.22 -16.64 1.50
N LEU A 343 -13.64 -15.61 2.11
CA LEU A 343 -12.27 -15.15 1.86
C LEU A 343 -11.36 -15.50 3.04
N PRO A 344 -10.04 -15.63 2.80
CA PRO A 344 -9.06 -15.57 3.87
C PRO A 344 -9.26 -14.30 4.70
N GLY A 345 -9.02 -14.37 6.02
CA GLY A 345 -9.19 -13.22 6.92
C GLY A 345 -10.60 -13.01 7.47
N GLY A 346 -11.60 -13.77 7.02
CA GLY A 346 -12.97 -13.76 7.59
C GLY A 346 -14.00 -12.94 6.81
N GLY A 347 -13.60 -12.33 5.69
CA GLY A 347 -14.48 -11.73 4.71
C GLY A 347 -15.16 -12.75 3.78
N TRP A 348 -15.91 -12.27 2.79
CA TRP A 348 -16.56 -13.10 1.77
C TRP A 348 -16.86 -12.30 0.50
N VAL A 349 -17.05 -13.01 -0.62
CA VAL A 349 -17.47 -12.42 -1.90
C VAL A 349 -18.86 -12.92 -2.24
N VAL A 350 -19.75 -11.99 -2.59
CA VAL A 350 -21.08 -12.29 -3.12
C VAL A 350 -21.10 -11.97 -4.61
N THR A 351 -21.58 -12.90 -5.43
CA THR A 351 -21.84 -12.66 -6.86
C THR A 351 -23.31 -12.84 -7.17
N TRP A 352 -23.82 -12.13 -8.16
CA TRP A 352 -25.20 -12.23 -8.59
C TRP A 352 -25.33 -11.89 -10.08
N ARG A 353 -26.47 -12.23 -10.67
CA ARG A 353 -26.78 -11.84 -12.05
C ARG A 353 -27.78 -10.71 -12.07
N THR A 354 -27.67 -9.88 -13.09
CA THR A 354 -28.59 -8.79 -13.39
C THR A 354 -29.30 -9.05 -14.71
N SER A 355 -30.55 -8.63 -14.79
CA SER A 355 -31.32 -8.55 -16.04
C SER A 355 -32.06 -7.21 -16.06
N ASP A 356 -31.63 -6.32 -16.94
CA ASP A 356 -32.09 -4.94 -17.03
C ASP A 356 -32.32 -4.52 -18.50
N GLU A 357 -32.64 -3.24 -18.72
CA GLU A 357 -32.84 -2.69 -20.06
C GLU A 357 -31.57 -2.74 -20.93
N ARG A 358 -30.39 -2.96 -20.32
CA ARG A 358 -29.08 -3.02 -20.97
C ARG A 358 -28.67 -4.47 -21.30
N GLY A 359 -29.45 -5.46 -20.88
CA GLY A 359 -29.23 -6.88 -21.13
C GLY A 359 -29.02 -7.66 -19.84
N TYR A 360 -28.00 -8.53 -19.83
CA TYR A 360 -27.65 -9.37 -18.70
C TYR A 360 -26.23 -9.07 -18.20
N GLY A 361 -26.00 -9.22 -16.91
CA GLY A 361 -24.68 -9.01 -16.32
C GLY A 361 -24.38 -9.93 -15.14
N ILE A 362 -23.10 -10.07 -14.84
CA ILE A 362 -22.58 -10.71 -13.63
C ILE A 362 -21.88 -9.65 -12.81
N HIS A 363 -22.28 -9.53 -11.55
CA HIS A 363 -21.75 -8.57 -10.59
C HIS A 363 -21.12 -9.31 -9.42
N GLN A 364 -20.19 -8.63 -8.76
CA GLN A 364 -19.61 -9.09 -7.51
C GLN A 364 -19.53 -7.95 -6.50
N ARG A 365 -19.57 -8.30 -5.22
CA ARG A 365 -19.24 -7.41 -4.11
C ARG A 365 -18.41 -8.15 -3.07
N VAL A 366 -17.30 -7.53 -2.69
CA VAL A 366 -16.38 -8.06 -1.68
C VAL A 366 -16.69 -7.43 -0.31
N PHE A 367 -16.82 -8.26 0.71
CA PHE A 367 -17.04 -7.87 2.10
C PHE A 367 -15.81 -8.25 2.94
N ALA A 368 -14.93 -7.28 3.19
CA ALA A 368 -13.82 -7.46 4.13
C ALA A 368 -14.31 -7.31 5.59
N THR A 369 -13.56 -7.87 6.53
CA THR A 369 -13.82 -7.71 7.96
C THR A 369 -12.75 -6.84 8.60
N ASP A 370 -13.17 -5.88 9.42
CA ASP A 370 -12.28 -5.18 10.35
C ASP A 370 -11.39 -6.17 11.13
N ILE A 371 -10.15 -5.76 11.35
CA ILE A 371 -9.14 -6.54 12.07
C ILE A 371 -9.00 -5.96 13.47
N ASP A 372 -9.34 -6.75 14.49
CA ASP A 372 -9.29 -6.34 15.89
C ASP A 372 -8.23 -7.15 16.65
N GLY A 373 -7.26 -6.45 17.24
CA GLY A 373 -6.26 -6.96 18.16
C GLY A 373 -6.77 -7.10 19.60
N THR A 374 -5.85 -7.05 20.55
CA THR A 374 -6.07 -7.31 21.97
C THR A 374 -5.45 -6.20 22.83
N ALA A 375 -5.49 -6.33 24.16
CA ALA A 375 -4.79 -5.40 25.05
C ALA A 375 -3.29 -5.77 25.25
N ARG A 376 -2.69 -6.49 24.30
CA ARG A 376 -1.28 -6.90 24.28
C ARG A 376 -0.67 -6.49 22.95
N ALA A 377 0.66 -6.49 22.91
CA ALA A 377 1.39 -6.32 21.66
C ALA A 377 0.96 -7.37 20.62
N ASP A 378 0.41 -6.89 19.51
CA ASP A 378 -0.10 -7.67 18.40
C ASP A 378 0.66 -7.34 17.09
N THR A 379 0.55 -8.25 16.12
CA THR A 379 0.97 -8.01 14.74
C THR A 379 -0.25 -8.28 13.87
N LEU A 380 -0.77 -7.22 13.27
CA LEU A 380 -2.04 -7.17 12.57
C LEU A 380 -1.76 -6.83 11.11
N ASP A 381 -1.90 -7.83 10.26
CA ASP A 381 -1.71 -7.69 8.82
C ASP A 381 -3.08 -7.55 8.15
N GLY A 382 -3.28 -6.43 7.47
CA GLY A 382 -4.39 -6.12 6.58
C GLY A 382 -4.42 -7.02 5.35
N THR A 383 -5.30 -6.73 4.43
CA THR A 383 -5.40 -7.45 3.17
C THR A 383 -5.31 -6.48 1.99
N ALA A 384 -5.71 -6.91 0.81
CA ALA A 384 -5.75 -6.01 -0.33
C ALA A 384 -7.03 -5.14 -0.38
N PHE A 385 -7.95 -5.32 0.57
CA PHE A 385 -9.20 -4.58 0.66
C PHE A 385 -9.14 -3.45 1.68
N ASP A 386 -10.17 -2.60 1.70
CA ASP A 386 -10.30 -1.53 2.69
C ASP A 386 -10.72 -2.13 4.04
N GLU A 387 -9.86 -2.01 5.06
CA GLU A 387 -10.14 -2.45 6.43
C GLU A 387 -10.07 -1.32 7.46
N THR A 388 -10.73 -1.54 8.60
CA THR A 388 -10.30 -0.89 9.85
C THR A 388 -9.50 -1.86 10.69
N ILE A 389 -8.23 -1.54 10.96
CA ILE A 389 -7.29 -2.33 11.76
C ILE A 389 -7.14 -1.67 13.13
N ARG A 390 -7.41 -2.39 14.22
CA ARG A 390 -7.41 -1.87 15.60
C ARG A 390 -6.47 -2.67 16.51
N GLY A 391 -5.39 -2.06 16.99
CA GLY A 391 -4.48 -2.65 17.99
C GLY A 391 -5.09 -2.72 19.39
N TYR A 392 -5.82 -1.67 19.80
CA TYR A 392 -6.33 -1.39 21.15
C TYR A 392 -5.25 -0.99 22.15
N GLY A 393 -4.38 -1.90 22.57
CA GLY A 393 -3.25 -1.48 23.38
C GLY A 393 -2.21 -2.54 23.56
N GLY A 394 -0.99 -2.15 23.86
CA GLY A 394 0.16 -2.95 23.49
C GLY A 394 1.10 -2.09 22.66
N ASN A 395 2.21 -2.66 22.22
CA ASN A 395 3.02 -2.02 21.19
C ASN A 395 2.79 -2.85 19.93
N ASP A 396 1.90 -2.38 19.08
CA ASP A 396 1.32 -3.13 18.01
C ASP A 396 2.02 -2.81 16.68
N ILE A 397 2.03 -3.77 15.77
CA ILE A 397 2.44 -3.56 14.37
C ILE A 397 1.19 -3.72 13.52
N LEU A 398 0.80 -2.66 12.81
CA LEU A 398 -0.37 -2.63 11.93
C LEU A 398 0.13 -2.40 10.50
N GLU A 399 -0.14 -3.33 9.59
CA GLU A 399 0.22 -3.22 8.17
C GLU A 399 -1.05 -3.20 7.32
N GLY A 400 -1.29 -2.12 6.57
CA GLY A 400 -2.49 -2.03 5.71
C GLY A 400 -2.45 -2.96 4.49
N GLN A 401 -1.27 -3.13 3.89
CA GLN A 401 -1.07 -3.78 2.60
C GLN A 401 -1.73 -3.02 1.43
N GLY A 402 -2.81 -3.55 0.85
CA GLY A 402 -3.54 -2.90 -0.25
C GLY A 402 -4.63 -1.98 0.28
N GLY A 403 -5.71 -1.77 -0.47
CA GLY A 403 -6.86 -1.01 0.05
C GLY A 403 -6.60 0.45 0.44
N ASN A 404 -7.60 1.05 1.06
CA ASN A 404 -7.55 2.33 1.77
C ASN A 404 -7.91 2.07 3.24
N ASP A 405 -6.91 1.77 4.06
CA ASP A 405 -7.17 1.30 5.42
C ASP A 405 -7.31 2.43 6.44
N ILE A 406 -7.99 2.14 7.54
CA ILE A 406 -7.94 2.95 8.75
C ILE A 406 -7.22 2.14 9.83
N MET A 407 -6.02 2.58 10.22
CA MET A 407 -5.22 1.92 11.25
C MET A 407 -5.28 2.70 12.57
N LEU A 408 -5.66 2.02 13.65
CA LEU A 408 -5.79 2.53 15.02
C LEU A 408 -5.01 1.65 16.00
N GLY A 409 -3.78 2.01 16.33
CA GLY A 409 -2.91 1.31 17.27
C GLY A 409 -3.47 1.34 18.69
N GLY A 410 -3.79 2.54 19.19
CA GLY A 410 -4.38 2.69 20.52
C GLY A 410 -3.29 2.91 21.56
N VAL A 411 -3.44 2.37 22.77
CA VAL A 411 -2.50 2.68 23.87
C VAL A 411 -1.22 1.85 23.77
N GLY A 412 -0.11 2.53 23.60
CA GLY A 412 1.27 2.03 23.67
C GLY A 412 2.06 2.60 22.49
N ASN A 413 3.23 2.03 22.21
CA ASN A 413 4.09 2.56 21.14
C ASN A 413 3.93 1.69 19.90
N ASP A 414 3.12 2.15 18.97
CA ASP A 414 2.66 1.38 17.83
C ASP A 414 3.47 1.70 16.57
N THR A 415 3.48 0.75 15.64
CA THR A 415 4.14 0.89 14.33
C THR A 415 3.14 0.62 13.22
N TYR A 416 2.93 1.63 12.39
CA TYR A 416 2.08 1.60 11.21
C TYR A 416 2.91 1.39 9.95
N ILE A 417 2.60 0.39 9.15
CA ILE A 417 3.24 0.15 7.85
C ILE A 417 2.26 0.60 6.76
N VAL A 418 2.61 1.71 6.11
CA VAL A 418 1.79 2.37 5.09
C VAL A 418 2.36 2.09 3.70
N GLY A 419 1.55 1.44 2.87
CA GLY A 419 1.88 1.06 1.50
C GLY A 419 0.99 1.71 0.45
N SER A 420 -0.22 2.14 0.83
CA SER A 420 -1.21 2.75 -0.07
C SER A 420 -1.44 4.21 0.29
N ALA A 421 -1.66 5.06 -0.73
CA ALA A 421 -1.97 6.47 -0.52
C ALA A 421 -3.34 6.69 0.14
N GLY A 422 -4.19 5.66 0.15
CA GLY A 422 -5.47 5.64 0.84
C GLY A 422 -5.36 5.51 2.36
N ASP A 423 -4.29 4.89 2.85
CA ASP A 423 -4.14 4.51 4.25
C ASP A 423 -4.18 5.73 5.18
N GLN A 424 -5.00 5.62 6.22
CA GLN A 424 -5.19 6.62 7.25
C GLN A 424 -4.71 6.06 8.59
N VAL A 425 -3.70 6.70 9.17
CA VAL A 425 -3.27 6.43 10.55
C VAL A 425 -4.03 7.37 11.47
N GLN A 426 -4.78 6.80 12.41
CA GLN A 426 -5.57 7.56 13.37
C GLN A 426 -5.10 7.29 14.80
N GLU A 427 -4.39 8.28 15.34
CA GLU A 427 -3.90 8.28 16.73
C GLU A 427 -4.56 9.36 17.59
N MET A 428 -4.77 9.06 18.87
CA MET A 428 -5.20 10.06 19.86
C MET A 428 -4.04 10.54 20.71
N ALA A 429 -4.16 11.77 21.22
CA ALA A 429 -3.14 12.34 22.08
C ALA A 429 -2.89 11.48 23.34
N ALA A 430 -1.61 11.36 23.71
CA ALA A 430 -1.14 10.66 24.91
C ALA A 430 -1.43 9.14 24.93
N GLN A 431 -1.49 8.49 23.77
CA GLN A 431 -1.59 7.04 23.68
C GLN A 431 -0.23 6.33 23.62
N GLY A 432 0.82 7.00 23.15
CA GLY A 432 2.19 6.53 23.31
C GLY A 432 3.18 7.34 22.50
N THR A 433 4.12 6.66 21.87
CA THR A 433 5.08 7.24 20.92
C THR A 433 5.12 6.36 19.69
N ASP A 434 4.49 6.84 18.63
CA ASP A 434 4.06 6.01 17.52
C ASP A 434 4.91 6.27 16.28
N THR A 435 5.04 5.24 15.44
CA THR A 435 5.92 5.26 14.28
C THR A 435 5.16 4.90 13.02
N VAL A 436 5.23 5.76 12.00
CA VAL A 436 4.83 5.39 10.64
C VAL A 436 6.06 4.98 9.84
N ARG A 437 6.01 3.79 9.24
CA ARG A 437 6.95 3.30 8.23
C ARG A 437 6.26 3.37 6.87
N ALA A 438 6.69 4.27 6.01
CA ALA A 438 6.04 4.51 4.72
C ALA A 438 6.95 4.13 3.55
N SER A 439 6.42 3.46 2.54
CA SER A 439 7.11 3.24 1.25
C SER A 439 6.70 4.26 0.17
N ILE A 440 5.82 5.21 0.56
CA ILE A 440 5.25 6.28 -0.26
C ILE A 440 5.51 7.64 0.39
N TRP A 441 5.13 8.73 -0.29
CA TRP A 441 5.11 10.06 0.34
C TRP A 441 4.10 10.07 1.48
N TYR A 442 4.48 10.66 2.61
CA TYR A 442 3.64 10.62 3.80
C TYR A 442 3.71 11.90 4.64
N THR A 443 2.58 12.25 5.25
CA THR A 443 2.45 13.36 6.21
C THR A 443 1.87 12.81 7.50
N LEU A 444 2.55 13.03 8.62
CA LEU A 444 2.11 12.54 9.92
C LEU A 444 0.81 13.23 10.38
N GLY A 445 -0.14 12.42 10.88
CA GLY A 445 -1.27 12.93 11.65
C GLY A 445 -0.81 13.58 12.97
N GLY A 446 -1.60 14.48 13.53
CA GLY A 446 -1.17 15.37 14.63
C GLY A 446 -0.84 14.72 15.99
N SER A 447 -1.01 13.41 16.13
CA SER A 447 -0.70 12.64 17.36
C SER A 447 0.38 11.59 17.14
N VAL A 448 1.08 11.62 16.00
CA VAL A 448 2.15 10.66 15.67
C VAL A 448 3.50 11.35 15.73
N GLU A 449 4.47 10.73 16.40
CA GLU A 449 5.78 11.35 16.65
C GLU A 449 6.83 10.99 15.61
N ASN A 450 6.84 9.75 15.10
CA ASN A 450 7.95 9.27 14.28
C ASN A 450 7.53 8.91 12.85
N LEU A 451 8.36 9.28 11.89
CA LEU A 451 8.26 8.87 10.48
C LEU A 451 9.55 8.21 10.02
N VAL A 452 9.45 7.05 9.39
CA VAL A 452 10.56 6.35 8.73
C VAL A 452 10.17 6.08 7.29
N LEU A 453 10.84 6.71 6.34
CA LEU A 453 10.70 6.39 4.93
C LEU A 453 11.49 5.12 4.62
N THR A 454 10.89 4.25 3.82
CA THR A 454 11.47 2.94 3.45
C THR A 454 11.68 2.85 1.95
N GLY A 455 12.36 1.78 1.52
CA GLY A 455 12.72 1.60 0.11
C GLY A 455 13.88 2.51 -0.33
N SER A 456 13.91 2.84 -1.62
CA SER A 456 14.98 3.64 -2.24
C SER A 456 14.42 4.71 -3.19
N ALA A 457 13.11 4.99 -3.11
CA ALA A 457 12.48 5.99 -3.94
C ALA A 457 12.76 7.39 -3.38
N ASN A 458 12.72 8.40 -4.25
CA ASN A 458 12.80 9.80 -3.85
C ASN A 458 11.45 10.21 -3.24
N LEU A 459 11.38 10.28 -1.91
CA LEU A 459 10.12 10.48 -1.19
C LEU A 459 10.08 11.81 -0.44
N THR A 460 8.86 12.30 -0.20
CA THR A 460 8.62 13.43 0.70
C THR A 460 8.07 12.90 2.02
N GLY A 461 8.72 13.28 3.12
CA GLY A 461 8.27 13.02 4.49
C GLY A 461 7.93 14.34 5.19
N THR A 462 6.75 14.44 5.79
CA THR A 462 6.31 15.65 6.50
C THR A 462 5.86 15.29 7.91
N GLY A 463 6.42 15.96 8.91
CA GLY A 463 6.04 15.90 10.31
C GLY A 463 4.73 16.66 10.58
N ASN A 464 4.57 17.11 11.82
CA ASN A 464 3.42 17.85 12.31
C ASN A 464 3.86 18.95 13.29
N SER A 465 3.06 19.29 14.31
CA SER A 465 3.41 20.34 15.29
C SER A 465 4.10 19.81 16.56
N LEU A 466 4.40 18.52 16.62
CA LEU A 466 5.08 17.85 17.72
C LEU A 466 6.59 17.84 17.48
N ALA A 467 7.37 17.45 18.50
CA ALA A 467 8.78 17.15 18.28
C ALA A 467 8.91 15.78 17.59
N ASN A 468 9.04 15.81 16.26
CA ASN A 468 9.08 14.62 15.43
C ASN A 468 10.48 14.01 15.30
N VAL A 469 10.54 12.69 15.12
CA VAL A 469 11.74 11.99 14.62
C VAL A 469 11.45 11.51 13.20
N ILE A 470 12.16 12.08 12.22
CA ILE A 470 11.96 11.79 10.81
C ILE A 470 13.25 11.18 10.26
N ALA A 471 13.16 9.97 9.70
CA ALA A 471 14.26 9.31 9.01
C ALA A 471 13.89 9.07 7.54
N GLY A 472 14.74 9.55 6.63
CA GLY A 472 14.69 9.29 5.21
C GLY A 472 15.16 7.87 4.85
N ASN A 473 15.13 7.59 3.55
CA ASN A 473 15.58 6.34 2.97
C ASN A 473 16.89 6.53 2.18
N SER A 474 17.19 5.67 1.20
CA SER A 474 18.42 5.78 0.41
C SER A 474 18.28 6.57 -0.90
N GLY A 475 17.13 7.21 -1.13
CA GLY A 475 16.85 8.05 -2.29
C GLY A 475 16.90 9.53 -1.91
N ASN A 476 16.87 10.42 -2.89
CA ASN A 476 16.91 11.86 -2.66
C ASN A 476 15.57 12.34 -2.07
N ASN A 477 15.54 12.57 -0.78
CA ASN A 477 14.35 12.84 0.01
C ASN A 477 14.13 14.34 0.21
N THR A 478 12.87 14.69 0.50
CA THR A 478 12.50 16.03 0.98
C THR A 478 11.78 15.87 2.30
N LEU A 479 12.39 16.37 3.38
CA LEU A 479 11.96 16.15 4.75
C LEU A 479 11.60 17.47 5.42
N PHE A 480 10.37 17.56 5.92
CA PHE A 480 9.85 18.73 6.63
C PHE A 480 9.48 18.36 8.07
N GLY A 481 10.07 19.02 9.06
CA GLY A 481 9.68 18.90 10.47
C GLY A 481 8.38 19.65 10.80
N LEU A 482 8.22 20.83 10.18
CA LEU A 482 7.16 21.81 10.37
C LEU A 482 7.25 22.59 11.68
N GLY A 483 6.76 22.06 12.80
CA GLY A 483 6.82 22.78 14.07
C GLY A 483 7.13 21.83 15.19
N GLY A 484 8.02 22.18 16.11
CA GLY A 484 8.47 21.22 17.10
C GLY A 484 9.90 21.51 17.52
N ASN A 485 10.59 20.51 18.05
CA ASN A 485 12.04 20.50 18.09
C ASN A 485 12.42 19.15 17.49
N ASP A 486 12.60 19.13 16.18
CA ASP A 486 12.60 17.91 15.40
C ASP A 486 14.00 17.30 15.30
N ARG A 487 14.05 15.98 15.11
CA ARG A 487 15.25 15.26 14.70
C ARG A 487 15.02 14.71 13.29
N ILE A 488 15.75 15.22 12.32
CA ILE A 488 15.66 14.82 10.92
C ILE A 488 16.98 14.16 10.51
N ASP A 489 16.88 12.96 9.95
CA ASP A 489 17.97 12.18 9.35
C ASP A 489 17.63 11.94 7.87
N GLY A 490 18.41 12.48 6.93
CA GLY A 490 18.20 12.35 5.49
C GLY A 490 18.48 10.94 4.97
N GLY A 491 19.51 10.30 5.52
CA GLY A 491 19.94 8.97 5.14
C GLY A 491 20.99 9.02 4.03
N ALA A 492 20.64 8.52 2.84
CA ALA A 492 21.55 8.59 1.71
C ALA A 492 20.81 9.15 0.49
N GLY A 493 21.53 9.83 -0.39
CA GLY A 493 20.94 10.59 -1.47
C GLY A 493 21.22 12.08 -1.29
N ASP A 494 20.92 12.88 -2.30
CA ASP A 494 20.98 14.34 -2.17
C ASP A 494 19.66 14.83 -1.55
N ASP A 495 19.67 15.05 -0.24
CA ASP A 495 18.47 15.30 0.55
C ASP A 495 18.20 16.79 0.80
N ARG A 496 16.92 17.12 0.99
CA ARG A 496 16.48 18.46 1.41
C ARG A 496 15.84 18.38 2.78
N LEU A 497 16.47 19.01 3.78
CA LEU A 497 16.03 18.99 5.17
C LEU A 497 15.59 20.38 5.62
N ASP A 498 14.36 20.47 6.12
CA ASP A 498 13.76 21.70 6.62
C ASP A 498 13.03 21.41 7.94
N GLY A 499 13.66 21.77 9.06
CA GLY A 499 13.07 21.60 10.40
C GLY A 499 11.79 22.42 10.60
N GLY A 500 11.67 23.54 9.90
CA GLY A 500 10.60 24.50 10.13
C GLY A 500 10.82 25.28 11.43
N THR A 501 9.75 25.57 12.16
CA THR A 501 9.86 26.32 13.41
C THR A 501 10.28 25.40 14.55
N GLY A 502 11.41 25.69 15.18
CA GLY A 502 11.86 24.83 16.26
C GLY A 502 13.29 25.09 16.62
N SER A 503 13.84 24.32 17.55
CA SER A 503 15.28 24.12 17.61
C SER A 503 15.55 22.72 17.11
N ASP A 504 15.85 22.62 15.81
CA ASP A 504 15.83 21.35 15.10
C ASP A 504 17.24 20.78 14.92
N ARG A 505 17.35 19.46 14.92
CA ARG A 505 18.59 18.76 14.60
C ARG A 505 18.43 18.11 13.23
N MET A 506 19.26 18.52 12.28
CA MET A 506 19.26 17.99 10.91
C MET A 506 20.60 17.32 10.60
N GLU A 507 20.53 16.07 10.15
CA GLU A 507 21.65 15.22 9.74
C GLU A 507 21.35 14.70 8.33
N GLY A 508 22.10 15.13 7.32
CA GLY A 508 21.83 14.85 5.91
C GLY A 508 22.24 13.43 5.53
N GLY A 509 23.41 13.02 5.99
CA GLY A 509 23.89 11.67 5.79
C GLY A 509 24.89 11.65 4.65
N SER A 510 24.71 10.81 3.62
CA SER A 510 25.63 10.76 2.48
C SER A 510 24.98 11.24 1.19
N GLY A 511 25.65 12.08 0.42
CA GLY A 511 25.09 12.79 -0.72
C GLY A 511 25.31 14.28 -0.53
N ASN A 512 24.87 15.10 -1.48
CA ASN A 512 24.99 16.55 -1.39
C ASN A 512 23.70 17.13 -0.84
N ASP A 513 23.68 17.40 0.45
CA ASP A 513 22.48 17.72 1.18
C ASP A 513 22.25 19.23 1.26
N THR A 514 20.98 19.62 1.36
CA THR A 514 20.57 21.01 1.55
C THR A 514 19.75 21.18 2.82
N TYR A 515 20.27 22.00 3.73
CA TYR A 515 19.65 22.35 5.00
C TYR A 515 18.99 23.73 4.96
N TYR A 516 17.80 23.85 5.55
CA TYR A 516 17.12 25.12 5.75
C TYR A 516 17.21 25.51 7.23
N VAL A 517 17.88 26.63 7.50
CA VAL A 517 18.08 27.14 8.85
C VAL A 517 17.33 28.46 9.00
N ASP A 518 16.39 28.49 9.93
CA ASP A 518 15.59 29.67 10.24
C ASP A 518 15.59 30.04 11.73
N ASN A 519 16.07 29.12 12.58
CA ASN A 519 16.15 29.32 14.01
C ASN A 519 17.60 29.20 14.50
N SER A 520 17.97 30.07 15.44
CA SER A 520 19.30 30.02 16.06
C SER A 520 19.57 28.74 16.88
N GLY A 521 18.52 27.99 17.19
CA GLY A 521 18.60 26.69 17.85
C GLY A 521 18.84 25.52 16.90
N ASP A 522 18.78 25.74 15.59
CA ASP A 522 18.97 24.67 14.60
C ASP A 522 20.43 24.21 14.58
N VAL A 523 20.61 22.89 14.44
CA VAL A 523 21.91 22.24 14.40
C VAL A 523 22.02 21.39 13.14
N VAL A 524 22.93 21.77 12.26
CA VAL A 524 23.32 21.03 11.06
C VAL A 524 24.51 20.12 11.37
N ILE A 525 24.45 18.87 10.92
CA ILE A 525 25.41 17.83 11.28
C ILE A 525 25.82 17.07 10.05
N GLU A 526 27.12 17.11 9.77
CA GLU A 526 27.71 16.45 8.62
C GLU A 526 28.87 15.53 8.97
N ALA A 527 28.94 14.41 8.26
CA ALA A 527 30.05 13.48 8.34
C ALA A 527 31.19 13.90 7.40
N ALA A 528 32.42 13.52 7.72
CA ALA A 528 33.54 13.83 6.86
C ALA A 528 33.47 13.02 5.54
N ASN A 529 33.59 13.70 4.40
CA ASN A 529 33.49 13.12 3.05
C ASN A 529 32.11 12.54 2.71
N ALA A 530 31.04 13.10 3.28
CA ALA A 530 29.68 12.64 3.02
C ALA A 530 29.08 13.28 1.76
N GLY A 531 29.54 14.47 1.37
CA GLY A 531 29.22 15.09 0.10
C GLY A 531 29.76 16.51 0.01
N THR A 532 29.01 17.38 -0.66
CA THR A 532 29.25 18.82 -0.73
C THR A 532 27.95 19.53 -0.35
N ASP A 533 27.89 19.95 0.89
CA ASP A 533 26.61 20.25 1.53
C ASP A 533 26.34 21.75 1.57
N THR A 534 25.06 22.11 1.58
CA THR A 534 24.62 23.51 1.49
C THR A 534 23.68 23.86 2.63
N VAL A 535 24.04 24.88 3.41
CA VAL A 535 23.11 25.55 4.32
C VAL A 535 22.51 26.76 3.63
N ARG A 536 21.17 26.82 3.61
CA ARG A 536 20.40 27.99 3.21
C ARG A 536 19.78 28.60 4.45
N SER A 537 20.27 29.77 4.84
CA SER A 537 19.89 30.40 6.10
C SER A 537 19.10 31.67 5.90
N THR A 538 18.02 31.85 6.66
CA THR A 538 17.30 33.13 6.75
C THR A 538 17.73 33.99 7.96
N ILE A 539 18.69 33.48 8.73
CA ILE A 539 19.34 34.15 9.86
C ILE A 539 20.86 34.21 9.67
N SER A 540 21.56 34.95 10.53
CA SER A 540 23.02 34.86 10.59
C SER A 540 23.45 33.46 11.02
N HIS A 541 24.43 32.88 10.34
CA HIS A 541 24.82 31.48 10.55
C HIS A 541 26.34 31.25 10.47
N THR A 542 26.80 30.24 11.20
CA THR A 542 28.17 29.74 11.15
C THR A 542 28.12 28.29 10.75
N LEU A 543 28.79 27.93 9.65
CA LEU A 543 28.80 26.56 9.15
C LEU A 543 29.38 25.60 10.19
N ALA A 544 28.72 24.46 10.38
CA ALA A 544 29.27 23.34 11.10
C ALA A 544 30.50 22.77 10.36
N THR A 545 31.31 21.96 11.04
CA THR A 545 32.40 21.23 10.37
C THR A 545 31.87 20.31 9.28
N ASN A 546 32.62 20.14 8.20
CA ASN A 546 32.27 19.32 7.02
C ASN A 546 31.09 19.85 6.20
N VAL A 547 30.68 21.11 6.38
CA VAL A 547 29.73 21.77 5.49
C VAL A 547 30.47 22.75 4.60
N GLU A 548 30.25 22.69 3.29
CA GLU A 548 31.04 23.45 2.31
C GLU A 548 30.38 24.78 1.94
N ASN A 549 29.06 24.85 1.84
CA ASN A 549 28.37 26.00 1.25
C ASN A 549 27.40 26.68 2.21
N LEU A 550 27.41 28.01 2.23
CA LEU A 550 26.41 28.84 2.90
C LEU A 550 25.77 29.79 1.88
N ILE A 551 24.44 29.88 1.90
CA ILE A 551 23.67 30.87 1.16
C ILE A 551 22.76 31.60 2.15
N LEU A 552 23.01 32.89 2.36
CA LEU A 552 22.11 33.76 3.11
C LEU A 552 20.94 34.15 2.22
N SER A 553 19.72 34.06 2.74
CA SER A 553 18.49 34.38 2.04
C SER A 553 17.82 35.63 2.63
N GLY A 554 16.82 36.17 1.93
CA GLY A 554 16.11 37.37 2.36
C GLY A 554 16.85 38.67 2.04
N SER A 555 16.51 39.75 2.75
CA SER A 555 17.08 41.10 2.55
C SER A 555 17.59 41.75 3.84
N GLY A 556 17.64 40.98 4.93
CA GLY A 556 18.19 41.44 6.20
C GLY A 556 19.72 41.51 6.16
N ASN A 557 20.31 42.34 7.02
CA ASN A 557 21.76 42.39 7.22
C ASN A 557 22.23 41.15 8.00
N LEU A 558 22.37 40.02 7.30
CA LEU A 558 22.75 38.73 7.87
C LEU A 558 24.26 38.52 7.76
N ASN A 559 24.80 37.66 8.62
CA ASN A 559 26.24 37.36 8.65
C ASN A 559 26.49 35.87 8.42
N GLY A 560 27.60 35.57 7.75
CA GLY A 560 28.01 34.21 7.43
C GLY A 560 29.43 33.95 7.89
N ASN A 561 29.65 32.89 8.64
CA ASN A 561 31.00 32.37 8.91
C ASN A 561 31.13 30.97 8.33
N GLY A 562 32.24 30.71 7.64
CA GLY A 562 32.67 29.38 7.22
C GLY A 562 33.24 28.57 8.39
N ASN A 563 34.02 27.55 8.04
CA ASN A 563 34.74 26.66 8.94
C ASN A 563 36.21 26.56 8.52
N ALA A 564 36.88 25.42 8.73
CA ALA A 564 38.31 25.25 8.38
C ALA A 564 38.53 24.59 7.01
N SER A 565 37.46 24.26 6.28
CA SER A 565 37.47 23.71 4.93
C SER A 565 37.38 24.82 3.89
N ALA A 566 37.56 24.48 2.60
CA ALA A 566 37.31 25.43 1.52
C ALA A 566 35.80 25.68 1.37
N ASN A 567 35.32 26.85 1.79
CA ASN A 567 33.91 27.20 1.80
C ASN A 567 33.49 28.09 0.62
N VAL A 568 32.22 27.99 0.22
CA VAL A 568 31.55 28.98 -0.64
C VAL A 568 30.49 29.70 0.18
N LEU A 569 30.72 30.97 0.48
CA LEU A 569 29.79 31.81 1.24
C LEU A 569 29.15 32.83 0.30
N THR A 570 27.83 32.76 0.16
CA THR A 570 27.03 33.71 -0.63
C THR A 570 26.16 34.53 0.31
N GLY A 571 26.32 35.85 0.25
CA GLY A 571 25.50 36.84 0.94
C GLY A 571 24.09 36.95 0.36
N ASN A 572 23.36 37.94 0.85
CA ASN A 572 22.05 38.32 0.35
C ASN A 572 22.08 39.79 -0.14
N SER A 573 20.94 40.46 -0.23
CA SER A 573 20.91 41.86 -0.68
C SER A 573 21.09 42.90 0.44
N GLY A 574 21.34 42.44 1.67
CA GLY A 574 21.65 43.28 2.82
C GLY A 574 23.14 43.40 3.04
N ASN A 575 23.56 44.29 3.95
CA ASN A 575 24.98 44.45 4.27
C ASN A 575 25.46 43.25 5.11
N ASN A 576 26.25 42.37 4.51
CA ASN A 576 26.71 41.14 5.12
C ASN A 576 28.13 41.26 5.69
N PHE A 577 28.36 40.53 6.77
CA PHE A 577 29.71 40.21 7.23
C PHE A 577 29.99 38.75 6.91
N LEU A 578 30.91 38.50 5.97
CA LEU A 578 31.30 37.17 5.52
C LEU A 578 32.73 36.85 5.95
N LYS A 579 32.93 35.71 6.61
CA LYS A 579 34.26 35.24 7.05
C LYS A 579 34.52 33.81 6.59
N GLY A 580 35.53 33.60 5.76
CA GLY A 580 35.94 32.26 5.32
C GLY A 580 36.60 31.44 6.44
N LEU A 581 37.48 32.09 7.20
CA LEU A 581 38.33 31.55 8.28
C LEU A 581 39.59 30.86 7.76
N ALA A 582 39.59 29.55 7.58
CA ALA A 582 40.75 28.83 7.06
C ALA A 582 40.29 27.91 5.94
N GLY A 583 41.12 27.75 4.91
CA GLY A 583 40.69 27.05 3.70
C GLY A 583 40.90 27.96 2.50
N ASN A 584 40.62 27.47 1.30
CA ASN A 584 40.64 28.32 0.11
C ASN A 584 39.21 28.71 -0.21
N ASP A 585 38.77 29.83 0.31
CA ASP A 585 37.36 30.18 0.36
C ASP A 585 36.92 30.99 -0.86
N THR A 586 35.62 30.98 -1.14
CA THR A 586 34.98 31.88 -2.10
C THR A 586 33.87 32.64 -1.39
N LEU A 587 34.04 33.94 -1.21
CA LEU A 587 33.08 34.82 -0.56
C LEU A 587 32.44 35.74 -1.61
N LYS A 588 31.12 35.79 -1.63
CA LYS A 588 30.32 36.65 -2.50
C LYS A 588 29.38 37.52 -1.66
N GLY A 589 29.60 38.82 -1.62
CA GLY A 589 28.74 39.77 -0.92
C GLY A 589 27.36 39.91 -1.56
N GLU A 590 27.32 39.85 -2.90
CA GLU A 590 26.14 40.07 -3.75
C GLU A 590 25.73 41.55 -3.83
N ALA A 591 24.80 42.03 -3.01
CA ALA A 591 24.43 43.44 -3.02
C ALA A 591 24.34 43.96 -1.60
N GLY A 592 24.74 45.21 -1.37
CA GLY A 592 24.91 45.74 -0.02
C GLY A 592 26.31 46.30 0.13
N ASN A 593 26.57 46.91 1.27
CA ASN A 593 27.92 47.34 1.64
C ASN A 593 28.52 46.24 2.52
N ASP A 594 29.24 45.31 1.90
CA ASP A 594 29.63 44.07 2.52
C ASP A 594 31.02 44.14 3.14
N GLN A 595 31.28 43.26 4.11
CA GLN A 595 32.57 43.09 4.75
C GLN A 595 33.03 41.65 4.57
N LEU A 596 34.07 41.46 3.76
CA LEU A 596 34.59 40.14 3.39
C LEU A 596 35.96 39.95 4.04
N THR A 597 36.10 38.92 4.86
CA THR A 597 37.40 38.46 5.40
C THR A 597 37.62 37.02 4.93
N GLY A 598 38.55 36.80 4.01
CA GLY A 598 38.90 35.45 3.56
C GLY A 598 39.45 34.62 4.73
N GLY A 599 40.58 35.07 5.26
CA GLY A 599 41.25 34.43 6.39
C GLY A 599 42.55 33.81 5.89
N SER A 600 42.93 32.64 6.39
CA SER A 600 44.14 31.97 5.91
C SER A 600 43.82 31.07 4.72
N GLY A 601 44.45 31.30 3.57
CA GLY A 601 44.09 30.55 2.38
C GLY A 601 44.62 31.17 1.09
N ALA A 602 44.12 30.66 -0.02
CA ALA A 602 44.03 31.41 -1.26
C ALA A 602 42.56 31.69 -1.54
N ASP A 603 42.08 32.83 -1.05
CA ASP A 603 40.66 33.15 -1.06
C ASP A 603 40.25 33.95 -2.30
N LYS A 604 39.00 33.77 -2.71
CA LYS A 604 38.36 34.53 -3.78
C LYS A 604 37.27 35.41 -3.20
N LEU A 605 37.42 36.72 -3.37
CA LEU A 605 36.52 37.71 -2.78
C LEU A 605 35.79 38.45 -3.91
N TYR A 606 34.46 38.43 -3.86
CA TYR A 606 33.56 39.14 -4.74
C TYR A 606 32.70 40.07 -3.89
N GLY A 607 32.92 41.38 -3.96
CA GLY A 607 32.12 42.36 -3.22
C GLY A 607 30.69 42.41 -3.76
N GLY A 608 30.55 42.48 -5.08
CA GLY A 608 29.29 42.66 -5.75
C GLY A 608 28.93 44.15 -5.88
N ALA A 609 27.67 44.50 -5.61
CA ALA A 609 27.15 45.84 -5.77
C ALA A 609 27.05 46.57 -4.42
N GLY A 610 27.81 47.65 -4.26
CA GLY A 610 27.76 48.53 -3.11
C GLY A 610 29.16 48.96 -2.71
N ALA A 611 29.30 49.59 -1.55
CA ALA A 611 30.60 50.04 -1.05
C ALA A 611 31.19 48.95 -0.16
N ASP A 612 31.98 48.05 -0.76
CA ASP A 612 32.45 46.84 -0.08
C ASP A 612 33.80 47.02 0.60
N ARG A 613 34.05 46.22 1.64
CA ARG A 613 35.30 46.22 2.40
C ARG A 613 35.93 44.84 2.38
N PHE A 614 37.08 44.74 1.73
CA PHE A 614 37.92 43.55 1.71
C PHE A 614 38.94 43.63 2.86
N ILE A 615 38.76 42.84 3.91
CA ILE A 615 39.47 42.96 5.18
C ILE A 615 40.58 41.90 5.29
N PHE A 616 41.79 42.36 5.60
CA PHE A 616 42.94 41.52 5.91
C PHE A 616 43.43 41.82 7.32
N THR A 617 43.50 40.79 8.17
CA THR A 617 43.76 40.91 9.60
C THR A 617 45.18 40.56 10.00
N ALA A 618 45.87 39.76 9.19
CA ALA A 618 47.28 39.43 9.36
C ALA A 618 48.00 39.33 8.01
N THR A 619 49.34 39.46 8.03
CA THR A 619 50.17 39.24 6.83
C THR A 619 50.13 37.78 6.35
N SER A 620 49.66 36.86 7.19
CA SER A 620 49.44 35.45 6.86
C SER A 620 48.16 35.18 6.11
N ASP A 621 47.21 36.13 6.09
CA ASP A 621 45.91 35.94 5.43
C ASP A 621 46.13 35.79 3.92
N SER A 622 46.96 36.66 3.34
CA SER A 622 47.33 36.61 1.93
C SER A 622 48.83 36.81 1.72
N THR A 623 49.52 35.82 1.16
CA THR A 623 50.99 35.80 1.05
C THR A 623 51.51 36.26 -0.31
N VAL A 624 52.82 36.47 -0.40
CA VAL A 624 53.50 36.69 -1.68
C VAL A 624 53.55 35.45 -2.58
N SER A 625 53.21 34.25 -2.09
CA SER A 625 53.15 33.05 -2.93
C SER A 625 51.89 33.07 -3.78
N SER A 626 51.99 32.71 -5.07
CA SER A 626 50.81 32.63 -5.95
C SER A 626 49.81 31.53 -5.57
N THR A 627 50.17 30.64 -4.63
CA THR A 627 49.33 29.51 -4.19
C THR A 627 48.53 29.77 -2.92
N SER A 628 48.81 30.89 -2.24
CA SER A 628 48.22 31.27 -0.93
C SER A 628 48.07 32.78 -0.89
N ARG A 629 47.64 33.35 -2.02
CA ARG A 629 47.40 34.77 -2.20
C ARG A 629 45.95 34.94 -2.57
N ASP A 630 45.30 35.83 -1.83
CA ASP A 630 43.91 36.14 -2.04
C ASP A 630 43.72 37.02 -3.27
N MET A 631 42.55 36.88 -3.85
CA MET A 631 42.16 37.51 -5.08
C MET A 631 40.81 38.19 -4.94
N ILE A 632 40.80 39.50 -5.18
CA ILE A 632 39.59 40.32 -5.29
C ILE A 632 39.20 40.37 -6.77
N TYR A 633 37.99 39.95 -7.11
CA TYR A 633 37.59 39.76 -8.52
C TYR A 633 36.88 40.97 -9.14
N ASP A 634 36.23 41.82 -8.35
CA ASP A 634 35.29 42.83 -8.83
C ASP A 634 35.46 44.20 -8.20
N PHE A 635 36.65 44.50 -7.65
CA PHE A 635 36.94 45.77 -6.99
C PHE A 635 36.53 46.99 -7.84
N SER A 636 35.63 47.80 -7.31
CA SER A 636 35.06 48.98 -7.95
C SER A 636 35.15 50.22 -7.07
N ARG A 637 36.08 51.12 -7.42
CA ARG A 637 36.14 52.46 -6.80
C ARG A 637 34.85 53.26 -7.05
N ALA A 638 34.12 52.98 -8.13
CA ALA A 638 32.89 53.68 -8.46
C ALA A 638 31.76 53.36 -7.47
N ASP A 639 31.72 52.12 -7.00
CA ASP A 639 30.72 51.64 -6.04
C ASP A 639 31.13 51.96 -4.58
N GLY A 640 32.42 52.17 -4.35
CA GLY A 640 32.97 52.69 -3.09
C GLY A 640 33.88 51.71 -2.36
N ASP A 641 34.34 50.68 -3.06
CA ASP A 641 35.11 49.59 -2.48
C ASP A 641 36.43 50.03 -1.87
N ARG A 642 36.80 49.35 -0.77
CA ARG A 642 38.04 49.61 -0.05
C ARG A 642 38.71 48.32 0.42
N ILE A 643 40.04 48.32 0.35
CA ILE A 643 40.89 47.29 0.95
C ILE A 643 41.27 47.75 2.36
N ASP A 644 40.91 46.97 3.36
CA ASP A 644 41.18 47.26 4.75
C ASP A 644 42.35 46.47 5.28
N LEU A 645 43.41 47.21 5.64
CA LEU A 645 44.65 46.70 6.21
C LEU A 645 44.88 47.27 7.61
N SER A 646 43.90 47.99 8.19
CA SER A 646 44.06 48.73 9.45
C SER A 646 44.31 47.84 10.66
N THR A 647 44.06 46.53 10.54
CA THR A 647 44.33 45.51 11.55
C THR A 647 45.74 44.92 11.48
N ILE A 648 46.42 45.05 10.34
CA ILE A 648 47.79 44.57 10.17
C ILE A 648 48.75 45.62 10.71
N ASP A 649 49.59 45.22 11.67
CA ASP A 649 50.67 46.07 12.14
C ASP A 649 51.71 46.28 11.03
N ALA A 650 51.79 47.52 10.53
CA ALA A 650 52.68 47.87 9.44
C ALA A 650 54.17 47.81 9.83
N SER A 651 54.56 47.67 11.10
CA SER A 651 55.98 47.66 11.48
C SER A 651 56.33 46.68 12.58
N THR A 652 56.96 45.57 12.20
CA THR A 652 57.55 44.57 13.12
C THR A 652 58.69 45.11 14.00
N LYS A 653 59.18 46.32 13.71
CA LYS A 653 60.29 46.99 14.42
C LYS A 653 59.83 47.84 15.60
N THR A 654 58.54 48.11 15.71
CA THR A 654 57.95 49.01 16.71
C THR A 654 56.75 48.34 17.36
N SER A 655 56.51 48.61 18.64
CA SER A 655 55.40 48.01 19.35
C SER A 655 54.10 48.79 19.12
N GLY A 656 52.98 48.10 18.92
CA GLY A 656 51.64 48.67 18.72
C GLY A 656 51.20 48.53 17.26
N ASN A 657 49.96 48.88 16.91
CA ASN A 657 49.47 48.77 15.54
C ASN A 657 49.83 50.02 14.72
N GLN A 658 50.86 49.96 13.86
CA GLN A 658 51.23 51.06 12.98
C GLN A 658 50.43 51.03 11.66
N ALA A 659 50.08 52.22 11.16
CA ALA A 659 49.44 52.37 9.86
C ALA A 659 50.46 52.28 8.70
N PHE A 660 50.04 51.73 7.56
CA PHE A 660 50.86 51.71 6.35
C PHE A 660 51.00 53.11 5.73
N SER A 661 52.15 53.33 5.09
CA SER A 661 52.42 54.46 4.20
C SER A 661 52.34 54.01 2.74
N PHE A 662 51.28 54.42 2.04
CA PHE A 662 51.13 54.14 0.61
C PHE A 662 52.12 54.93 -0.25
N VAL A 663 52.99 54.23 -0.99
CA VAL A 663 54.04 54.82 -1.85
C VAL A 663 53.73 54.76 -3.35
N GLY A 664 52.56 54.22 -3.75
CA GLY A 664 52.15 54.04 -5.14
C GLY A 664 52.97 52.97 -5.86
N GLU A 665 53.41 53.24 -7.09
CA GLU A 665 54.25 52.30 -7.88
C GLU A 665 55.74 52.31 -7.48
N LYS A 666 56.15 53.23 -6.60
CA LYS A 666 57.57 53.38 -6.20
C LYS A 666 58.09 52.11 -5.54
N THR A 667 59.37 51.82 -5.76
CA THR A 667 60.07 50.77 -5.01
C THR A 667 60.21 51.14 -3.53
N TYR A 668 60.32 50.14 -2.66
CA TYR A 668 60.50 50.35 -1.23
C TYR A 668 61.76 51.18 -0.93
N SER A 669 61.62 52.18 -0.06
CA SER A 669 62.72 53.03 0.40
C SER A 669 63.60 52.35 1.46
N GLY A 670 63.09 51.26 2.08
CA GLY A 670 63.72 50.54 3.19
C GLY A 670 63.20 50.99 4.57
N LYS A 671 62.06 51.69 4.60
CA LYS A 671 61.29 51.92 5.83
C LYS A 671 60.27 50.80 5.97
N ALA A 672 60.09 50.28 7.18
CA ALA A 672 58.98 49.38 7.47
C ALA A 672 57.65 50.12 7.31
N GLY A 673 56.61 49.37 6.95
CA GLY A 673 55.24 49.85 6.79
C GLY A 673 54.99 50.55 5.47
N GLU A 674 55.70 50.18 4.40
CA GLU A 674 55.45 50.71 3.06
C GLU A 674 54.50 49.79 2.29
N LEU A 675 53.46 50.38 1.69
CA LEU A 675 52.49 49.69 0.84
C LEU A 675 52.61 50.21 -0.60
N ARG A 676 52.72 49.32 -1.56
CA ARG A 676 52.86 49.66 -2.99
C ARG A 676 51.95 48.80 -3.86
N TYR A 677 51.78 49.17 -5.13
CA TYR A 677 51.13 48.32 -6.11
C TYR A 677 51.95 48.16 -7.40
N VAL A 678 51.65 47.11 -8.18
CA VAL A 678 52.22 46.83 -9.50
C VAL A 678 51.12 46.29 -10.41
N ASN A 679 50.95 46.89 -11.59
CA ASN A 679 50.10 46.34 -12.66
C ASN A 679 50.90 45.36 -13.51
N SER A 680 50.42 44.13 -13.66
CA SER A 680 51.09 43.10 -14.45
C SER A 680 50.11 42.05 -14.97
N GLY A 681 50.23 41.72 -16.26
CA GLY A 681 49.47 40.59 -16.83
C GLY A 681 47.95 40.78 -16.90
N GLY A 682 47.42 41.99 -16.70
CA GLY A 682 45.98 42.25 -16.62
C GLY A 682 45.47 42.53 -15.21
N ASP A 683 46.30 42.27 -14.20
CA ASP A 683 45.94 42.38 -12.79
C ASP A 683 46.70 43.50 -12.07
N THR A 684 46.17 43.90 -10.92
CA THR A 684 46.86 44.74 -9.94
C THR A 684 47.32 43.91 -8.76
N TYR A 685 48.57 44.07 -8.37
CA TYR A 685 49.14 43.41 -7.20
C TYR A 685 49.48 44.44 -6.14
N VAL A 686 48.84 44.35 -4.97
CA VAL A 686 49.19 45.14 -3.78
C VAL A 686 50.25 44.37 -2.99
N TYR A 687 51.31 45.06 -2.56
CA TYR A 687 52.39 44.49 -1.77
C TYR A 687 52.69 45.37 -0.56
N GLY A 688 52.96 44.75 0.59
CA GLY A 688 53.43 45.45 1.78
C GLY A 688 54.74 44.89 2.32
N ASP A 689 55.60 45.79 2.81
CA ASP A 689 56.86 45.49 3.52
C ASP A 689 56.73 46.00 4.96
N VAL A 690 56.58 45.08 5.93
CA VAL A 690 56.40 45.36 7.36
C VAL A 690 57.71 45.31 8.15
N ASN A 691 58.82 44.92 7.52
CA ASN A 691 60.10 44.73 8.20
C ASN A 691 61.20 45.69 7.68
N GLY A 692 61.00 46.35 6.54
CA GLY A 692 61.89 47.34 5.92
C GLY A 692 63.11 46.76 5.22
N ASP A 693 63.13 45.47 4.88
CA ASP A 693 64.22 44.80 4.14
C ASP A 693 64.09 44.96 2.61
N LYS A 694 63.02 45.62 2.13
CA LYS A 694 62.67 45.84 0.73
C LYS A 694 62.17 44.58 0.01
N VAL A 695 61.77 43.56 0.76
CA VAL A 695 61.05 42.38 0.28
C VAL A 695 59.61 42.50 0.76
N SER A 696 58.66 42.12 -0.08
CA SER A 696 57.26 42.12 0.33
C SER A 696 57.00 40.97 1.31
N ASP A 697 56.33 41.26 2.41
CA ASP A 697 55.94 40.26 3.42
C ASP A 697 54.56 39.65 3.11
N PHE A 698 53.69 40.39 2.42
CA PHE A 698 52.37 39.94 1.97
C PHE A 698 52.03 40.51 0.59
N ALA A 699 51.05 39.91 -0.08
CA ALA A 699 50.54 40.42 -1.35
C ALA A 699 49.05 40.18 -1.48
N ILE A 700 48.33 40.99 -2.25
CA ILE A 700 46.92 40.79 -2.61
C ILE A 700 46.81 40.96 -4.13
N ARG A 701 46.02 40.12 -4.80
CA ARG A 701 45.73 40.25 -6.23
C ARG A 701 44.35 40.86 -6.45
N ILE A 702 44.24 41.74 -7.43
CA ILE A 702 42.96 42.27 -7.93
C ILE A 702 42.86 41.92 -9.41
N ASP A 703 41.76 41.29 -9.83
CA ASP A 703 41.51 40.80 -11.20
C ASP A 703 41.19 41.92 -12.20
N ALA A 704 41.92 43.02 -12.11
CA ALA A 704 41.79 44.17 -12.99
C ALA A 704 43.07 45.02 -12.93
N ASN A 705 43.37 45.75 -14.01
CA ASN A 705 44.39 46.80 -14.00
C ASN A 705 43.78 48.09 -13.43
N ILE A 706 44.16 48.43 -12.20
CA ILE A 706 43.62 49.56 -11.44
C ILE A 706 44.79 50.41 -10.93
N ASP A 707 44.76 51.70 -11.26
CA ASP A 707 45.71 52.67 -10.69
C ASP A 707 45.25 53.04 -9.28
N LEU A 708 45.72 52.28 -8.28
CA LEU A 708 45.32 52.45 -6.88
C LEU A 708 45.80 53.78 -6.27
N VAL A 709 44.98 54.38 -5.42
CA VAL A 709 45.24 55.61 -4.68
C VAL A 709 45.06 55.39 -3.18
N LYS A 710 45.58 56.30 -2.36
CA LYS A 710 45.47 56.20 -0.88
C LYS A 710 44.01 56.03 -0.40
N GLY A 711 43.03 56.59 -1.11
CA GLY A 711 41.61 56.49 -0.76
C GLY A 711 41.03 55.07 -0.85
N ASP A 712 41.62 54.21 -1.67
CA ASP A 712 41.18 52.82 -1.86
C ASP A 712 41.51 51.94 -0.64
N PHE A 713 42.31 52.45 0.29
CA PHE A 713 42.76 51.69 1.45
C PHE A 713 42.24 52.29 2.76
N ILE A 714 41.92 51.43 3.72
CA ILE A 714 41.79 51.78 5.14
C ILE A 714 43.09 51.32 5.82
N LEU A 715 43.90 52.27 6.28
CA LEU A 715 45.28 52.08 6.75
C LEU A 715 45.47 52.48 8.20
#